data_AF-A0A225WGW2-F1
#
_entry.id   AF-A0A225WGW2-F1
#
_cell.length_a   1.000
_cell.length_b   1.000
_cell.length_c   1.000
_cell.angle_alpha   90.00
_cell.angle_beta   90.00
_cell.angle_gamma   90.00
#
_symmetry.space_group_name_H-M   'P 1'
#
loop_
_entity.id
_entity.type
_entity.pdbx_description
1 polymer ?
#
loop_
_entity_poly.entity_id
_entity_poly.type
_entity_poly.pdbx_seq_one_letter_code
_entity_poly.pdbx_strand_id
1 'polypeptide(L)'
;MSDVEDDVEEADVDEYIQQPYEPVDNSSIYPWLRQRYSGPSAEALRHEDSPIGLFFYMMPVVLWQHIAASSNEYHRGMLPLRYEEAYRRYRKKYFASKRSRDQPELPRKTRRDIQNEMAAKKPIMPHELCRFVGLLVARTIAPNREKLANHWKTADVGAISRGCFDSVLSRDRFLEISRNLHFNSNKNPRAQTDRAWKIRKVVEVLQRTFARGYVAPSELSFDEAVLPSRSSFNKMRVYMKDKPHKWGTKLFILCSTVTAYCIRYVFGYVVYIRCIMLFIVTEACSSKLNINSFEVYCGKKQQHKTDMKSGPAEVVRNLLEVFGPEARKDGMRLIVIDRFYTSVALEIQLLLMGFYCVGTIMTNRLGYCKDVIEKKKTRPANISRGSFKLARWCLGGTPAQYTGGSLALDRVVRQDGTTHTEVPCPRVIEDYHTFMGGVDVHDQLRLQRYSLRRALRFRKYYKSLVLVLIDLAIVNGYIIHKAYHKNMESRPLTHVKYMIKLHLQLIQLQASDMYEWNAFGAQLPEPEPTYVPLPVGADESSEHAARQVDEWWNADTQAKRRQRSCKVCSVLRTEKHRAATTTYYCSTCSDAGPIYLCMRARRKVREVAMTCWDIWHKEWSNGKMIPVDNGRAIRVRRMPRPDTPRTPTTPGTPITSASNKRRRTSQ
;
A
#
# COMPACT_ATOMS: atom_id res chain seq x y z
N MET A 1 -18.53 -42.39 -10.13
CA MET A 1 -17.35 -42.97 -10.82
C MET A 1 -16.38 -41.84 -11.06
N SER A 2 -15.12 -42.03 -10.64
CA SER A 2 -13.98 -41.12 -10.84
C SER A 2 -14.23 -39.63 -10.56
N ASP A 3 -14.11 -39.26 -9.29
CA ASP A 3 -13.52 -37.96 -8.97
C ASP A 3 -12.05 -37.99 -9.43
N VAL A 4 -11.61 -36.96 -10.14
CA VAL A 4 -10.20 -36.76 -10.50
C VAL A 4 -9.64 -35.74 -9.51
N GLU A 5 -8.92 -36.24 -8.51
CA GLU A 5 -8.04 -35.40 -7.70
C GLU A 5 -6.82 -35.06 -8.57
N ASP A 6 -6.72 -33.82 -9.04
CA ASP A 6 -5.49 -33.29 -9.64
C ASP A 6 -4.44 -33.14 -8.53
N ASP A 7 -3.66 -34.20 -8.29
CA ASP A 7 -2.48 -34.17 -7.43
C ASP A 7 -1.49 -33.13 -7.95
N VAL A 8 -1.37 -32.01 -7.24
CA VAL A 8 -0.36 -30.99 -7.51
C VAL A 8 0.97 -31.48 -6.94
N GLU A 9 1.78 -32.15 -7.78
CA GLU A 9 3.15 -32.54 -7.43
C GLU A 9 3.95 -31.32 -6.94
N GLU A 10 4.47 -31.40 -5.71
CA GLU A 10 5.43 -30.41 -5.21
C GLU A 10 6.75 -30.56 -5.98
N ALA A 11 7.13 -29.54 -6.74
CA ALA A 11 8.34 -29.58 -7.55
C ALA A 11 9.61 -29.72 -6.68
N ASP A 12 10.29 -30.87 -6.79
CA ASP A 12 11.58 -31.10 -6.14
C ASP A 12 12.64 -30.13 -6.69
N VAL A 13 13.31 -29.43 -5.77
CA VAL A 13 14.38 -28.48 -6.05
C VAL A 13 15.56 -29.17 -6.73
N ASP A 14 15.93 -30.37 -6.28
CA ASP A 14 17.09 -31.11 -6.78
C ASP A 14 16.79 -31.77 -8.15
N GLU A 15 15.52 -32.07 -8.44
CA GLU A 15 15.06 -32.49 -9.77
C GLU A 15 15.02 -31.30 -10.74
N TYR A 16 14.45 -30.16 -10.34
CA TYR A 16 14.42 -28.95 -11.16
C TYR A 16 15.82 -28.42 -11.52
N ILE A 17 16.81 -28.61 -10.64
CA ILE A 17 18.22 -28.31 -10.91
C ILE A 17 18.84 -29.26 -11.95
N GLN A 18 18.33 -30.49 -12.09
CA GLN A 18 18.80 -31.50 -13.04
C GLN A 18 18.07 -31.45 -14.39
N GLN A 19 16.94 -30.74 -14.51
CA GLN A 19 16.25 -30.56 -15.78
C GLN A 19 17.10 -29.74 -16.78
N PRO A 20 17.16 -30.13 -18.07
CA PRO A 20 17.92 -29.40 -19.08
C PRO A 20 17.36 -27.99 -19.28
N TYR A 21 18.21 -26.98 -19.06
CA TYR A 21 17.83 -25.57 -19.14
C TYR A 21 17.56 -25.12 -20.58
N GLU A 22 16.31 -24.78 -20.88
CA GLU A 22 15.97 -24.05 -22.11
C GLU A 22 16.42 -22.57 -21.98
N PRO A 23 17.25 -22.07 -22.91
CA PRO A 23 17.70 -20.68 -22.88
C PRO A 23 16.54 -19.72 -23.16
N VAL A 24 16.17 -18.96 -22.14
CA VAL A 24 15.22 -17.84 -22.23
C VAL A 24 15.62 -16.88 -23.35
N ASP A 25 14.69 -16.58 -24.25
CA ASP A 25 14.85 -15.56 -25.29
C ASP A 25 15.19 -14.19 -24.67
N ASN A 26 16.29 -13.59 -25.11
CA ASN A 26 16.82 -12.32 -24.61
C ASN A 26 15.94 -11.09 -24.95
N SER A 27 14.81 -11.27 -25.64
CA SER A 27 13.87 -10.20 -25.98
C SER A 27 13.15 -9.59 -24.77
N SER A 28 13.03 -10.30 -23.64
CA SER A 28 12.37 -9.80 -22.42
C SER A 28 13.26 -9.87 -21.18
N ILE A 29 13.39 -8.75 -20.46
CA ILE A 29 14.35 -8.54 -19.37
C ILE A 29 14.00 -9.38 -18.12
N TYR A 30 12.70 -9.44 -17.81
CA TYR A 30 12.08 -10.31 -16.80
C TYR A 30 10.88 -11.00 -17.47
N PRO A 31 11.06 -12.19 -18.06
CA PRO A 31 9.98 -12.93 -18.69
C PRO A 31 8.83 -13.17 -17.70
N TRP A 32 7.58 -13.17 -18.17
CA TRP A 32 6.41 -13.47 -17.33
C TRP A 32 6.23 -12.57 -16.09
N LEU A 33 6.95 -11.44 -16.00
CA LEU A 33 6.76 -10.45 -14.93
C LEU A 33 5.31 -9.97 -14.97
N ARG A 34 4.63 -10.09 -13.82
CA ARG A 34 3.19 -9.87 -13.69
C ARG A 34 2.77 -8.50 -14.23
N GLN A 35 1.82 -8.46 -15.16
CA GLN A 35 1.31 -7.22 -15.76
C GLN A 35 -0.08 -6.78 -15.24
N ARG A 36 -0.66 -7.53 -14.30
CA ARG A 36 -1.96 -7.21 -13.68
C ARG A 36 -1.87 -5.93 -12.82
N TYR A 37 -3.02 -5.30 -12.56
CA TYR A 37 -3.14 -4.10 -11.71
C TYR A 37 -2.33 -4.19 -10.41
N SER A 38 -1.73 -3.07 -10.03
CA SER A 38 -1.13 -2.83 -8.72
C SER A 38 -1.30 -1.37 -8.32
N GLY A 39 -1.43 -1.11 -7.02
CA GLY A 39 -1.92 0.17 -6.52
C GLY A 39 -2.82 -0.01 -5.30
N PRO A 40 -3.43 1.07 -4.79
CA PRO A 40 -4.43 0.98 -3.74
C PRO A 40 -5.56 0.01 -4.11
N SER A 41 -6.08 -0.74 -3.13
CA SER A 41 -7.24 -1.59 -3.38
C SER A 41 -8.49 -0.76 -3.70
N ALA A 42 -9.48 -1.37 -4.37
CA ALA A 42 -10.77 -0.73 -4.62
C ALA A 42 -11.40 -0.22 -3.31
N GLU A 43 -11.25 -0.99 -2.22
CA GLU A 43 -11.68 -0.60 -0.88
C GLU A 43 -10.95 0.64 -0.35
N ALA A 44 -9.62 0.71 -0.46
CA ALA A 44 -8.88 1.89 -0.04
C ALA A 44 -9.24 3.15 -0.87
N LEU A 45 -9.55 2.97 -2.17
CA LEU A 45 -9.97 4.06 -3.06
C LEU A 45 -11.37 4.59 -2.73
N ARG A 46 -12.25 3.85 -2.04
CA ARG A 46 -13.56 4.36 -1.60
C ARG A 46 -13.45 5.57 -0.67
N HIS A 47 -12.31 5.76 0.00
CA HIS A 47 -12.03 6.92 0.87
C HIS A 47 -11.46 8.14 0.12
N GLU A 48 -11.28 8.04 -1.20
CA GLU A 48 -10.90 9.14 -2.11
C GLU A 48 -9.69 9.98 -1.63
N ASP A 49 -9.89 11.31 -1.49
CA ASP A 49 -8.89 12.30 -1.08
C ASP A 49 -8.85 12.52 0.45
N SER A 50 -9.68 11.79 1.23
CA SER A 50 -9.96 12.06 2.64
C SER A 50 -8.85 11.57 3.57
N PRO A 51 -8.06 12.45 4.22
CA PRO A 51 -6.99 12.01 5.11
C PRO A 51 -7.53 11.32 6.36
N ILE A 52 -8.65 11.78 6.90
CA ILE A 52 -9.33 11.13 8.03
C ILE A 52 -9.94 9.77 7.63
N GLY A 53 -10.51 9.68 6.42
CA GLY A 53 -11.01 8.40 5.87
C GLY A 53 -9.88 7.38 5.75
N LEU A 54 -8.77 7.75 5.12
CA LEU A 54 -7.59 6.90 4.98
C LEU A 54 -6.90 6.59 6.32
N PHE A 55 -6.95 7.51 7.29
CA PHE A 55 -6.48 7.26 8.66
C PHE A 55 -7.31 6.20 9.39
N PHE A 56 -8.65 6.29 9.33
CA PHE A 56 -9.53 5.28 9.92
C PHE A 56 -9.59 3.99 9.12
N TYR A 57 -9.32 4.01 7.80
CA TYR A 57 -9.09 2.79 7.04
C TYR A 57 -7.88 2.01 7.59
N MET A 58 -6.75 2.69 7.81
CA MET A 58 -5.54 2.08 8.38
C MET A 58 -5.71 1.71 9.85
N MET A 59 -6.41 2.55 10.63
CA MET A 59 -6.64 2.38 12.06
C MET A 59 -8.14 2.49 12.42
N PRO A 60 -8.95 1.44 12.19
CA PRO A 60 -10.40 1.45 12.39
C PRO A 60 -10.88 1.92 13.76
N VAL A 61 -12.10 2.44 13.81
CA VAL A 61 -12.75 2.93 15.04
C VAL A 61 -12.69 1.92 16.19
N VAL A 62 -12.91 0.63 15.88
CA VAL A 62 -12.84 -0.49 16.82
C VAL A 62 -11.47 -0.60 17.51
N LEU A 63 -10.37 -0.27 16.82
CA LEU A 63 -9.05 -0.21 17.44
C LEU A 63 -8.98 0.92 18.49
N TRP A 64 -9.52 2.10 18.19
CA TRP A 64 -9.56 3.22 19.13
C TRP A 64 -10.48 2.97 20.32
N GLN A 65 -11.61 2.29 20.13
CA GLN A 65 -12.47 1.79 21.20
C GLN A 65 -11.71 0.80 22.11
N HIS A 66 -10.99 -0.17 21.54
CA HIS A 66 -10.16 -1.11 22.30
C HIS A 66 -9.03 -0.41 23.09
N ILE A 67 -8.38 0.61 22.51
CA ILE A 67 -7.33 1.39 23.17
C ILE A 67 -7.92 2.23 24.32
N ALA A 68 -9.12 2.80 24.15
CA ALA A 68 -9.83 3.51 25.21
C ALA A 68 -10.16 2.56 26.38
N ALA A 69 -10.77 1.40 26.09
CA ALA A 69 -11.05 0.37 27.09
C ALA A 69 -9.78 -0.10 27.83
N SER A 70 -8.72 -0.44 27.09
CA SER A 70 -7.42 -0.84 27.64
C SER A 70 -6.76 0.24 28.51
N SER A 71 -6.89 1.51 28.12
CA SER A 71 -6.36 2.66 28.87
C SER A 71 -7.15 2.90 30.17
N ASN A 72 -8.47 2.71 30.14
CA ASN A 72 -9.35 2.83 31.30
C ASN A 72 -9.22 1.65 32.28
N GLU A 73 -9.02 0.43 31.79
CA GLU A 73 -8.65 -0.72 32.62
C GLU A 73 -7.29 -0.48 33.30
N TYR A 74 -6.28 -0.05 32.52
CA TYR A 74 -4.96 0.29 33.06
C TYR A 74 -5.01 1.45 34.06
N HIS A 75 -5.88 2.44 33.85
CA HIS A 75 -6.09 3.51 34.81
C HIS A 75 -6.59 2.95 36.15
N ARG A 76 -7.69 2.17 36.12
CA ARG A 76 -8.32 1.58 37.31
C ARG A 76 -7.36 0.68 38.08
N GLY A 77 -6.69 -0.25 37.41
CA GLY A 77 -5.72 -1.16 38.04
C GLY A 77 -4.50 -0.44 38.67
N MET A 78 -4.20 0.79 38.24
CA MET A 78 -3.13 1.60 38.83
C MET A 78 -3.60 2.59 39.89
N LEU A 79 -4.90 2.70 40.18
CA LEU A 79 -5.41 3.63 41.19
C LEU A 79 -4.84 3.35 42.59
N PRO A 80 -4.86 2.10 43.13
CA PRO A 80 -4.34 1.81 44.47
C PRO A 80 -2.89 2.26 44.66
N LEU A 81 -2.03 1.98 43.67
CA LEU A 81 -0.61 2.31 43.67
C LEU A 81 -0.31 3.83 43.55
N ARG A 82 -1.32 4.66 43.23
CA ARG A 82 -1.15 6.11 43.00
C ARG A 82 -1.79 6.97 44.09
N TYR A 83 -2.74 6.43 44.87
CA TYR A 83 -3.44 7.20 45.90
C TYR A 83 -2.49 7.81 46.93
N GLU A 84 -1.57 7.02 47.50
CA GLU A 84 -0.67 7.51 48.54
C GLU A 84 0.35 8.54 48.01
N GLU A 85 0.80 8.40 46.76
CA GLU A 85 1.63 9.41 46.10
C GLU A 85 0.84 10.71 45.86
N ALA A 86 -0.42 10.61 45.44
CA ALA A 86 -1.30 11.77 45.23
C ALA A 86 -1.60 12.49 46.54
N TYR A 87 -1.94 11.76 47.61
CA TYR A 87 -2.18 12.32 48.94
C TYR A 87 -0.92 13.00 49.50
N ARG A 88 0.26 12.37 49.39
CA ARG A 88 1.53 12.98 49.80
C ARG A 88 1.83 14.28 49.05
N ARG A 89 1.58 14.32 47.74
CA ARG A 89 1.72 15.55 46.91
C ARG A 89 0.72 16.62 47.29
N TYR A 90 -0.55 16.26 47.54
CA TYR A 90 -1.59 17.19 47.98
C TYR A 90 -1.27 17.79 49.35
N ARG A 91 -0.94 16.95 50.33
CA ARG A 91 -0.53 17.36 51.68
C ARG A 91 0.65 18.33 51.64
N LYS A 92 1.67 18.08 50.80
CA LYS A 92 2.79 19.03 50.61
C LYS A 92 2.34 20.38 50.02
N LYS A 93 1.41 20.39 49.05
CA LYS A 93 0.85 21.63 48.50
C LYS A 93 0.00 22.39 49.51
N TYR A 94 -0.85 21.70 50.28
CA TYR A 94 -1.69 22.29 51.32
C TYR A 94 -0.86 23.03 52.40
N PHE A 95 0.23 22.43 52.89
CA PHE A 95 1.12 23.12 53.82
C PHE A 95 1.96 24.24 53.17
N ALA A 96 2.15 24.21 51.85
CA ALA A 96 2.80 25.30 51.13
C ALA A 96 1.85 26.48 50.89
N SER A 97 0.58 26.25 50.55
CA SER A 97 -0.41 27.32 50.40
C SER A 97 -0.63 28.07 51.71
N LYS A 98 -0.65 27.38 52.86
CA LYS A 98 -0.72 28.02 54.20
C LYS A 98 0.47 28.92 54.56
N ARG A 99 1.56 28.90 53.77
CA ARG A 99 2.74 29.76 53.97
C ARG A 99 2.87 30.85 52.91
N SER A 100 1.99 30.88 51.91
CA SER A 100 2.05 31.82 50.78
C SER A 100 0.93 32.83 50.93
N ARG A 101 1.27 34.13 50.99
CA ARG A 101 0.28 35.22 51.05
C ARG A 101 -0.44 35.44 49.71
N ASP A 102 0.20 35.07 48.60
CA ASP A 102 -0.27 35.37 47.23
C ASP A 102 -1.05 34.21 46.57
N GLN A 103 -1.26 33.09 47.28
CA GLN A 103 -2.01 31.93 46.74
C GLN A 103 -3.25 31.63 47.60
N PRO A 104 -4.40 31.32 47.00
CA PRO A 104 -5.59 30.93 47.75
C PRO A 104 -5.33 29.66 48.56
N GLU A 105 -5.79 29.62 49.82
CA GLU A 105 -5.65 28.45 50.67
C GLU A 105 -6.37 27.22 50.06
N LEU A 106 -5.66 26.10 49.97
CA LEU A 106 -6.24 24.84 49.54
C LEU A 106 -7.09 24.22 50.67
N PRO A 107 -8.26 23.62 50.37
CA PRO A 107 -9.07 22.97 51.39
C PRO A 107 -8.37 21.73 51.98
N ARG A 108 -8.65 21.40 53.24
CA ARG A 108 -8.16 20.17 53.86
C ARG A 108 -8.89 18.97 53.23
N LYS A 109 -8.14 18.02 52.67
CA LYS A 109 -8.67 16.76 52.10
C LYS A 109 -8.10 15.56 52.84
N THR A 110 -8.94 14.58 53.12
CA THR A 110 -8.56 13.27 53.65
C THR A 110 -7.96 12.38 52.55
N ARG A 111 -7.44 11.21 52.94
CA ARG A 111 -7.06 10.16 51.98
C ARG A 111 -8.25 9.69 51.14
N ARG A 112 -9.44 9.58 51.75
CA ARG A 112 -10.67 9.08 51.10
C ARG A 112 -11.19 10.05 50.05
N ASP A 113 -11.10 11.36 50.30
CA ASP A 113 -11.52 12.38 49.33
C ASP A 113 -10.66 12.33 48.07
N ILE A 114 -9.34 12.18 48.22
CA ILE A 114 -8.42 12.05 47.07
C ILE A 114 -8.61 10.72 46.34
N GLN A 115 -8.94 9.63 47.05
CA GLN A 115 -9.33 8.36 46.41
C GLN A 115 -10.59 8.56 45.56
N ASN A 116 -11.64 9.17 46.12
CA ASN A 116 -12.89 9.47 45.44
C ASN A 116 -12.65 10.39 44.22
N GLU A 117 -11.90 11.48 44.35
CA GLU A 117 -11.55 12.38 43.25
C GLU A 117 -10.74 11.71 42.14
N MET A 118 -9.88 10.75 42.48
CA MET A 118 -9.12 9.98 41.50
C MET A 118 -9.94 8.86 40.84
N ALA A 119 -10.97 8.34 41.51
CA ALA A 119 -11.88 7.33 40.98
C ALA A 119 -13.01 7.95 40.13
N ALA A 120 -13.51 9.12 40.52
CA ALA A 120 -14.58 9.88 39.84
C ALA A 120 -14.13 10.55 38.53
N LYS A 121 -12.91 10.27 38.06
CA LYS A 121 -12.40 10.81 36.82
C LYS A 121 -13.11 10.22 35.61
N LYS A 122 -13.55 11.10 34.70
CA LYS A 122 -14.24 10.70 33.46
C LYS A 122 -13.40 9.69 32.67
N PRO A 123 -13.99 8.59 32.18
CA PRO A 123 -13.27 7.60 31.36
C PRO A 123 -12.69 8.26 30.12
N ILE A 124 -11.55 7.76 29.63
CA ILE A 124 -10.95 8.19 28.36
C ILE A 124 -11.81 7.65 27.22
N MET A 125 -12.30 8.53 26.36
CA MET A 125 -13.16 8.17 25.22
C MET A 125 -12.34 8.01 23.92
N PRO A 126 -12.85 7.27 22.91
CA PRO A 126 -12.10 7.03 21.67
C PRO A 126 -11.77 8.31 20.90
N HIS A 127 -12.73 9.25 20.80
CA HIS A 127 -12.51 10.53 20.12
C HIS A 127 -11.43 11.37 20.82
N GLU A 128 -11.32 11.33 22.15
CA GLU A 128 -10.26 12.02 22.88
C GLU A 128 -8.86 11.46 22.56
N LEU A 129 -8.75 10.16 22.28
CA LEU A 129 -7.49 9.56 21.81
C LEU A 129 -7.12 10.06 20.41
N CYS A 130 -8.11 10.18 19.51
CA CYS A 130 -7.91 10.73 18.17
C CYS A 130 -7.56 12.23 18.22
N ARG A 131 -8.27 13.03 19.04
CA ARG A 131 -7.94 14.44 19.34
C ARG A 131 -6.52 14.58 19.92
N PHE A 132 -6.13 13.69 20.84
CA PHE A 132 -4.77 13.63 21.40
C PHE A 132 -3.72 13.39 20.30
N VAL A 133 -3.98 12.48 19.34
CA VAL A 133 -3.11 12.29 18.17
C VAL A 133 -3.10 13.53 17.27
N GLY A 134 -4.24 14.17 17.02
CA GLY A 134 -4.34 15.43 16.28
C GLY A 134 -3.48 16.55 16.89
N LEU A 135 -3.52 16.71 18.21
CA LEU A 135 -2.64 17.65 18.93
C LEU A 135 -1.16 17.29 18.85
N LEU A 136 -0.81 15.99 18.79
CA LEU A 136 0.57 15.58 18.51
C LEU A 136 1.00 15.93 17.08
N VAL A 137 0.15 15.73 16.06
CA VAL A 137 0.42 16.16 14.67
C VAL A 137 0.59 17.68 14.60
N ALA A 138 -0.31 18.46 15.22
CA ALA A 138 -0.21 19.92 15.28
C ALA A 138 1.15 20.36 15.88
N ARG A 139 1.61 19.67 16.92
CA ARG A 139 2.92 19.90 17.55
C ARG A 139 4.12 19.51 16.67
N THR A 140 3.99 18.61 15.69
CA THR A 140 5.09 18.35 14.73
C THR A 140 5.15 19.40 13.61
N ILE A 141 3.99 19.94 13.22
CA ILE A 141 3.88 21.05 12.26
C ILE A 141 4.46 22.34 12.87
N ALA A 142 3.99 22.72 14.06
CA ALA A 142 4.39 23.91 14.81
C ALA A 142 5.08 23.54 16.15
N PRO A 143 6.37 23.14 16.14
CA PRO A 143 7.05 22.60 17.31
C PRO A 143 7.50 23.67 18.31
N ASN A 144 6.85 23.75 19.48
CA ASN A 144 7.41 24.47 20.63
C ASN A 144 8.50 23.62 21.32
N ARG A 145 9.77 24.02 21.16
CA ARG A 145 10.95 23.27 21.59
C ARG A 145 11.25 23.33 23.09
N GLU A 146 10.83 24.40 23.78
CA GLU A 146 11.13 24.57 25.21
C GLU A 146 10.33 23.61 26.10
N LYS A 147 9.00 23.76 26.11
CA LYS A 147 8.11 23.10 27.06
C LYS A 147 6.81 22.71 26.35
N LEU A 148 6.39 21.46 26.53
CA LEU A 148 5.09 20.98 26.03
C LEU A 148 3.93 21.84 26.55
N ALA A 149 4.01 22.29 27.80
CA ALA A 149 3.00 23.15 28.43
C ALA A 149 2.80 24.51 27.73
N ASN A 150 3.75 24.99 26.92
CA ASN A 150 3.61 26.26 26.21
C ASN A 150 2.42 26.27 25.22
N HIS A 151 1.98 25.10 24.71
CA HIS A 151 0.77 25.01 23.88
C HIS A 151 -0.55 25.29 24.62
N TRP A 152 -0.50 25.47 25.96
CA TRP A 152 -1.61 25.83 26.83
C TRP A 152 -1.38 27.18 27.55
N LYS A 153 -0.44 28.02 27.08
CA LYS A 153 -0.34 29.41 27.56
C LYS A 153 -1.52 30.21 27.01
N THR A 154 -2.26 30.91 27.86
CA THR A 154 -3.44 31.70 27.47
C THR A 154 -3.10 33.10 26.97
N ALA A 155 -1.95 33.64 27.37
CA ALA A 155 -1.45 34.95 26.98
C ALA A 155 -0.31 34.85 25.96
N ASP A 156 -0.25 35.82 25.05
CA ASP A 156 0.88 36.09 24.18
C ASP A 156 2.06 36.66 24.98
N VAL A 157 3.29 36.44 24.51
CA VAL A 157 4.51 36.96 25.14
C VAL A 157 5.41 37.56 24.06
N GLY A 158 5.27 38.87 23.83
CA GLY A 158 5.86 39.54 22.68
C GLY A 158 5.38 38.91 21.37
N ALA A 159 6.31 38.50 20.50
CA ALA A 159 5.99 37.81 19.25
C ALA A 159 5.63 36.31 19.41
N ILE A 160 5.61 35.76 20.63
CA ILE A 160 5.21 34.37 20.90
C ILE A 160 3.70 34.33 21.13
N SER A 161 2.97 33.76 20.18
CA SER A 161 1.51 33.64 20.28
C SER A 161 1.05 32.70 21.41
N ARG A 162 -0.15 32.97 21.93
CA ARG A 162 -0.86 32.08 22.87
C ARG A 162 -1.08 30.70 22.28
N GLY A 163 -1.10 29.70 23.16
CA GLY A 163 -1.31 28.31 22.81
C GLY A 163 -2.78 27.96 22.64
N CYS A 164 -3.11 27.25 21.56
CA CYS A 164 -4.48 26.88 21.21
C CYS A 164 -4.92 25.49 21.68
N PHE A 165 -4.10 24.70 22.40
CA PHE A 165 -4.46 23.30 22.68
C PHE A 165 -5.60 23.16 23.70
N ASP A 166 -5.79 24.15 24.56
CA ASP A 166 -6.81 24.14 25.61
C ASP A 166 -8.24 24.11 25.05
N SER A 167 -8.46 24.62 23.83
CA SER A 167 -9.76 24.57 23.14
C SER A 167 -10.16 23.16 22.67
N VAL A 168 -9.22 22.21 22.64
CA VAL A 168 -9.44 20.84 22.17
C VAL A 168 -9.38 19.84 23.34
N LEU A 169 -8.33 19.94 24.16
CA LEU A 169 -8.13 19.13 25.36
C LEU A 169 -7.38 19.98 26.40
N SER A 170 -7.94 20.10 27.60
CA SER A 170 -7.23 20.79 28.68
C SER A 170 -5.88 20.12 28.99
N ARG A 171 -4.90 20.92 29.43
CA ARG A 171 -3.54 20.45 29.72
C ARG A 171 -3.53 19.20 30.61
N ASP A 172 -4.36 19.21 31.65
CA ASP A 172 -4.38 18.14 32.65
C ASP A 172 -5.08 16.89 32.11
N ARG A 173 -6.07 17.02 31.21
CA ARG A 173 -6.68 15.89 30.49
C ARG A 173 -5.72 15.28 29.47
N PHE A 174 -4.97 16.09 28.72
CA PHE A 174 -3.90 15.62 27.84
C PHE A 174 -2.84 14.82 28.62
N LEU A 175 -2.41 15.33 29.78
CA LEU A 175 -1.44 14.65 30.65
C LEU A 175 -1.99 13.35 31.27
N GLU A 176 -3.29 13.30 31.57
CA GLU A 176 -3.99 12.10 32.01
C GLU A 176 -4.02 11.01 30.94
N ILE A 177 -4.46 11.34 29.72
CA ILE A 177 -4.44 10.44 28.56
C ILE A 177 -3.00 9.96 28.33
N SER A 178 -2.04 10.89 28.25
CA SER A 178 -0.60 10.59 28.13
C SER A 178 -0.09 9.62 29.22
N ARG A 179 -0.51 9.79 30.48
CA ARG A 179 -0.13 8.89 31.60
C ARG A 179 -0.76 7.51 31.46
N ASN A 180 -2.05 7.43 31.14
CA ASN A 180 -2.86 6.21 31.18
C ASN A 180 -2.89 5.40 29.86
N LEU A 181 -2.50 6.00 28.72
CA LEU A 181 -2.50 5.35 27.40
C LEU A 181 -1.90 3.93 27.43
N HIS A 182 -2.71 2.94 27.01
CA HIS A 182 -2.38 1.52 27.05
C HIS A 182 -3.17 0.76 25.96
N PHE A 183 -2.60 -0.30 25.39
CA PHE A 183 -3.12 -0.91 24.14
C PHE A 183 -3.54 -2.38 24.27
N ASN A 184 -3.30 -3.01 25.42
CA ASN A 184 -3.70 -4.39 25.73
C ASN A 184 -3.66 -4.62 27.25
N SER A 185 -4.58 -5.44 27.81
CA SER A 185 -4.56 -5.74 29.24
C SER A 185 -3.27 -6.43 29.69
N ASN A 186 -2.72 -6.05 30.84
CA ASN A 186 -1.57 -6.76 31.43
C ASN A 186 -1.98 -8.06 32.16
N LYS A 187 -3.28 -8.32 32.34
CA LYS A 187 -3.79 -9.52 33.03
C LYS A 187 -3.77 -10.79 32.16
N ASN A 188 -3.73 -10.64 30.84
CA ASN A 188 -3.75 -11.76 29.92
C ASN A 188 -2.46 -12.58 30.03
N PRO A 189 -2.50 -13.94 30.10
CA PRO A 189 -1.29 -14.77 30.19
C PRO A 189 -0.24 -14.51 29.10
N ARG A 190 -0.67 -14.14 27.88
CA ARG A 190 0.22 -13.80 26.77
C ARG A 190 1.09 -12.55 27.04
N ALA A 191 0.77 -11.75 28.06
CA ALA A 191 1.62 -10.65 28.53
C ALA A 191 2.99 -11.11 29.08
N GLN A 192 3.09 -12.38 29.49
CA GLN A 192 4.34 -12.96 29.99
C GLN A 192 5.20 -13.52 28.85
N THR A 193 4.57 -14.19 27.87
CA THR A 193 5.24 -14.90 26.77
C THR A 193 5.52 -14.02 25.55
N ASP A 194 4.54 -13.22 25.08
CA ASP A 194 4.70 -12.37 23.91
C ASP A 194 5.44 -11.07 24.25
N ARG A 195 6.69 -10.95 23.77
CA ARG A 195 7.49 -9.73 23.93
C ARG A 195 6.81 -8.49 23.32
N ALA A 196 5.93 -8.68 22.33
CA ALA A 196 5.14 -7.63 21.69
C ALA A 196 3.90 -7.19 22.48
N TRP A 197 3.48 -7.93 23.51
CA TRP A 197 2.08 -7.95 23.96
C TRP A 197 1.45 -6.56 24.16
N LYS A 198 2.23 -5.62 24.72
CA LYS A 198 1.81 -4.24 25.02
C LYS A 198 1.48 -3.38 23.80
N ILE A 199 1.78 -3.85 22.58
CA ILE A 199 1.42 -3.23 21.30
C ILE A 199 0.72 -4.20 20.34
N ARG A 200 0.57 -5.48 20.70
CA ARG A 200 0.16 -6.58 19.80
C ARG A 200 -1.12 -6.28 19.02
N LYS A 201 -2.17 -5.76 19.65
CA LYS A 201 -3.44 -5.45 18.98
C LYS A 201 -3.28 -4.39 17.88
N VAL A 202 -2.46 -3.37 18.10
CA VAL A 202 -2.15 -2.33 17.09
C VAL A 202 -1.42 -2.96 15.89
N VAL A 203 -0.47 -3.86 16.17
CA VAL A 203 0.29 -4.57 15.14
C VAL A 203 -0.59 -5.48 14.30
N GLU A 204 -1.47 -6.27 14.92
CA GLU A 204 -2.41 -7.17 14.24
C GLU A 204 -3.37 -6.42 13.32
N VAL A 205 -3.91 -5.28 13.76
CA VAL A 205 -4.81 -4.45 12.95
C VAL A 205 -4.06 -3.84 11.78
N LEU A 206 -2.90 -3.20 12.01
CA LEU A 206 -2.13 -2.56 10.94
C LEU A 206 -1.62 -3.56 9.90
N GLN A 207 -1.18 -4.75 10.29
CA GLN A 207 -0.78 -5.80 9.33
C GLN A 207 -1.94 -6.19 8.40
N ARG A 208 -3.16 -6.25 8.93
CA ARG A 208 -4.36 -6.58 8.16
C ARG A 208 -4.76 -5.43 7.23
N THR A 209 -4.79 -4.19 7.73
CA THR A 209 -5.21 -3.03 6.93
C THR A 209 -4.17 -2.64 5.89
N PHE A 210 -2.88 -2.84 6.15
CA PHE A 210 -1.81 -2.58 5.18
C PHE A 210 -1.90 -3.55 4.00
N ALA A 211 -2.07 -4.85 4.26
CA ALA A 211 -2.24 -5.86 3.22
C ALA A 211 -3.54 -5.66 2.42
N ARG A 212 -4.66 -5.33 3.07
CA ARG A 212 -5.93 -5.05 2.39
C ARG A 212 -5.93 -3.74 1.59
N GLY A 213 -5.15 -2.75 2.01
CA GLY A 213 -5.15 -1.42 1.41
C GLY A 213 -4.49 -1.30 0.05
N TYR A 214 -3.74 -2.32 -0.38
CA TYR A 214 -2.87 -2.19 -1.55
C TYR A 214 -2.62 -3.53 -2.26
N VAL A 215 -2.94 -3.59 -3.54
CA VAL A 215 -2.58 -4.71 -4.42
C VAL A 215 -1.10 -4.62 -4.74
N ALA A 216 -0.32 -5.55 -4.19
CA ALA A 216 1.13 -5.56 -4.28
C ALA A 216 1.63 -5.53 -5.75
N PRO A 217 2.63 -4.68 -6.05
CA PRO A 217 3.21 -4.54 -7.39
C PRO A 217 4.11 -5.70 -7.76
N SER A 218 4.53 -5.71 -9.01
CA SER A 218 5.46 -6.69 -9.54
C SER A 218 6.88 -6.46 -9.02
N GLU A 219 7.23 -5.22 -8.70
CA GLU A 219 8.54 -4.79 -8.18
C GLU A 219 8.45 -4.45 -6.68
N LEU A 220 9.17 -5.22 -5.87
CA LEU A 220 9.13 -5.20 -4.41
C LEU A 220 10.52 -4.91 -3.84
N SER A 221 10.59 -4.17 -2.73
CA SER A 221 11.83 -3.94 -1.97
C SER A 221 11.68 -4.51 -0.57
N PHE A 222 12.71 -5.19 -0.06
CA PHE A 222 12.74 -5.69 1.31
C PHE A 222 14.05 -5.29 2.01
N ASP A 223 13.91 -4.56 3.11
CA ASP A 223 15.00 -4.13 4.00
C ASP A 223 14.47 -3.89 5.43
N GLU A 224 15.35 -3.46 6.33
CA GLU A 224 15.08 -3.13 7.71
C GLU A 224 14.87 -1.65 8.02
N ALA A 225 13.90 -1.38 8.89
CA ALA A 225 13.72 -0.09 9.54
C ALA A 225 13.97 -0.18 11.06
N VAL A 226 14.22 0.97 11.69
CA VAL A 226 14.47 1.06 13.14
C VAL A 226 13.39 1.88 13.83
N LEU A 227 12.72 1.25 14.80
CA LEU A 227 11.79 1.87 15.74
C LEU A 227 12.56 2.32 16.99
N PRO A 228 13.05 3.57 17.08
CA PRO A 228 14.23 3.82 17.89
C PRO A 228 13.88 4.16 19.34
N SER A 229 14.50 3.40 20.24
CA SER A 229 14.11 3.24 21.64
C SER A 229 15.35 2.87 22.47
N ARG A 230 15.75 3.78 23.36
CA ARG A 230 16.89 3.55 24.28
C ARG A 230 16.50 2.84 25.58
N SER A 231 15.20 2.71 25.87
CA SER A 231 14.69 2.13 27.13
C SER A 231 15.13 0.67 27.32
N SER A 232 15.73 0.35 28.47
CA SER A 232 16.12 -1.01 28.86
C SER A 232 14.92 -1.95 29.05
N PHE A 233 13.75 -1.41 29.44
CA PHE A 233 12.51 -2.18 29.58
C PHE A 233 11.94 -2.73 28.25
N ASN A 234 12.49 -2.29 27.12
CA ASN A 234 12.13 -2.81 25.80
C ASN A 234 12.86 -4.15 25.55
N LYS A 235 12.18 -5.28 25.82
CA LYS A 235 12.66 -6.66 25.54
C LYS A 235 12.95 -6.93 24.05
N MET A 236 12.64 -5.99 23.17
CA MET A 236 12.75 -6.07 21.71
C MET A 236 13.81 -5.10 21.17
N ARG A 237 14.68 -4.55 22.04
CA ARG A 237 15.72 -3.57 21.69
C ARG A 237 16.97 -4.27 21.18
N VAL A 238 17.43 -3.85 20.00
CA VAL A 238 18.63 -4.29 19.29
C VAL A 238 19.55 -3.06 19.07
N TYR A 239 20.85 -3.30 18.96
CA TYR A 239 21.83 -2.30 18.52
C TYR A 239 22.16 -2.50 17.04
N MET A 240 22.13 -1.42 16.26
CA MET A 240 22.47 -1.40 14.84
C MET A 240 23.48 -0.28 14.61
N LYS A 241 24.73 -0.64 14.29
CA LYS A 241 25.86 0.30 14.27
C LYS A 241 25.68 1.43 13.25
N ASP A 242 25.11 1.10 12.10
CA ASP A 242 25.18 1.89 10.87
C ASP A 242 23.90 2.71 10.58
N LYS A 243 22.77 2.40 11.25
CA LYS A 243 21.53 3.18 11.12
C LYS A 243 21.60 4.44 12.04
N PRO A 244 21.08 5.63 11.64
CA PRO A 244 21.25 6.90 12.37
C PRO A 244 20.79 6.89 13.84
N HIS A 245 19.80 6.04 14.16
CA HIS A 245 19.36 5.79 15.52
C HIS A 245 19.77 4.39 15.98
N LYS A 246 21.02 4.25 16.43
CA LYS A 246 21.66 2.96 16.72
C LYS A 246 20.96 2.04 17.73
N TRP A 247 20.07 2.54 18.58
CA TRP A 247 19.32 1.75 19.57
C TRP A 247 17.82 1.81 19.28
N GLY A 248 17.22 0.66 19.01
CA GLY A 248 15.81 0.57 18.66
C GLY A 248 15.30 -0.86 18.54
N THR A 249 14.06 -1.01 18.12
CA THR A 249 13.50 -2.29 17.72
C THR A 249 13.62 -2.42 16.21
N LYS A 250 14.25 -3.49 15.72
CA LYS A 250 14.37 -3.78 14.29
C LYS A 250 13.00 -4.24 13.75
N LEU A 251 12.56 -3.61 12.66
CA LEU A 251 11.53 -4.13 11.79
C LEU A 251 12.16 -4.59 10.48
N PHE A 252 11.71 -5.70 9.94
CA PHE A 252 11.81 -6.03 8.53
C PHE A 252 10.57 -5.48 7.83
N ILE A 253 10.72 -4.90 6.63
CA ILE A 253 9.63 -4.26 5.90
C ILE A 253 9.66 -4.72 4.44
N LEU A 254 8.50 -5.15 3.94
CA LEU A 254 8.24 -5.32 2.52
C LEU A 254 7.49 -4.09 2.00
N CYS A 255 8.09 -3.38 1.05
CA CYS A 255 7.53 -2.20 0.40
C CYS A 255 7.36 -2.38 -1.11
N SER A 256 6.43 -1.63 -1.70
CA SER A 256 6.45 -1.31 -3.14
C SER A 256 7.68 -0.45 -3.44
N THR A 257 8.44 -0.81 -4.48
CA THR A 257 9.58 0.01 -4.96
C THR A 257 9.08 1.33 -5.53
N VAL A 258 8.02 1.27 -6.34
CA VAL A 258 7.44 2.38 -7.12
C VAL A 258 6.74 3.43 -6.23
N THR A 259 6.04 3.01 -5.18
CA THR A 259 5.23 3.93 -4.35
C THR A 259 5.71 4.08 -2.92
N ALA A 260 6.69 3.30 -2.48
CA ALA A 260 7.12 3.17 -1.09
C ALA A 260 5.99 2.75 -0.11
N TYR A 261 4.89 2.16 -0.61
CA TYR A 261 3.82 1.66 0.26
C TYR A 261 4.31 0.47 1.07
N CYS A 262 4.15 0.51 2.39
CA CYS A 262 4.48 -0.60 3.29
C CYS A 262 3.38 -1.66 3.24
N ILE A 263 3.65 -2.76 2.54
CA ILE A 263 2.72 -3.89 2.35
C ILE A 263 2.67 -4.73 3.62
N ARG A 264 3.84 -5.01 4.21
CA ARG A 264 3.99 -5.81 5.42
C ARG A 264 5.18 -5.35 6.24
N TYR A 265 5.12 -5.50 7.56
CA TYR A 265 6.29 -5.36 8.43
C TYR A 265 6.32 -6.43 9.54
N VAL A 266 7.50 -6.93 9.89
CA VAL A 266 7.68 -7.93 10.95
C VAL A 266 8.73 -7.45 11.94
N PHE A 267 8.44 -7.58 13.23
CA PHE A 267 9.42 -7.28 14.27
C PHE A 267 10.47 -8.39 14.36
N GLY A 268 11.75 -8.04 14.35
CA GLY A 268 12.86 -9.01 14.25
C GLY A 268 13.04 -9.98 15.43
N TYR A 269 12.18 -9.96 16.45
CA TYR A 269 12.11 -11.00 17.50
C TYR A 269 10.90 -11.93 17.36
N VAL A 270 9.87 -11.57 16.58
CA VAL A 270 8.66 -12.41 16.41
C VAL A 270 8.98 -13.70 15.64
N VAL A 271 10.04 -13.64 14.83
CA VAL A 271 10.78 -14.77 14.24
C VAL A 271 10.89 -15.95 15.20
N TYR A 272 11.28 -15.72 16.46
CA TYR A 272 11.51 -16.78 17.45
C TYR A 272 10.24 -17.50 17.93
N ILE A 273 9.05 -16.90 17.82
CA ILE A 273 7.83 -17.47 18.39
C ILE A 273 7.01 -18.21 17.32
N ARG A 274 6.96 -17.69 16.09
CA ARG A 274 6.19 -18.36 15.02
C ARG A 274 6.89 -19.62 14.50
N CYS A 275 8.23 -19.71 14.56
CA CYS A 275 8.94 -20.96 14.30
C CYS A 275 8.58 -22.10 15.29
N ILE A 276 8.27 -21.77 16.55
CA ILE A 276 7.89 -22.78 17.56
C ILE A 276 6.41 -23.19 17.40
N MET A 277 5.53 -22.22 17.17
CA MET A 277 4.10 -22.51 17.00
C MET A 277 3.75 -23.19 15.66
N LEU A 278 4.51 -22.94 14.58
CA LEU A 278 4.33 -23.69 13.34
C LEU A 278 4.69 -25.16 13.57
N PHE A 279 5.82 -25.45 14.22
CA PHE A 279 6.23 -26.82 14.59
C PHE A 279 5.15 -27.56 15.39
N ILE A 280 4.64 -26.94 16.47
CA ILE A 280 3.67 -27.59 17.38
C ILE A 280 2.29 -27.81 16.72
N VAL A 281 1.87 -26.96 15.78
CA VAL A 281 0.57 -27.14 15.10
C VAL A 281 0.66 -28.20 14.00
N THR A 282 1.83 -28.37 13.34
CA THR A 282 2.01 -29.42 12.33
C THR A 282 2.14 -30.83 12.94
N GLU A 283 2.69 -30.99 14.14
CA GLU A 283 2.72 -32.31 14.82
C GLU A 283 1.33 -32.79 15.29
N ALA A 284 0.35 -31.90 15.42
CA ALA A 284 -0.97 -32.20 15.97
C ALA A 284 -2.08 -32.38 14.91
N CYS A 285 -1.78 -32.22 13.62
CA CYS A 285 -2.77 -32.33 12.55
C CYS A 285 -2.16 -32.94 11.28
N SER A 286 -2.78 -34.02 10.81
CA SER A 286 -2.42 -34.81 9.62
C SER A 286 -1.05 -35.49 9.61
N SER A 287 -1.07 -36.76 9.98
CA SER A 287 -0.44 -37.77 9.12
C SER A 287 -0.86 -37.51 7.66
N LYS A 288 0.14 -37.38 6.76
CA LYS A 288 0.03 -36.93 5.35
C LYS A 288 -0.10 -35.39 5.12
N LEU A 289 0.97 -34.63 5.38
CA LEU A 289 1.49 -33.60 4.45
C LEU A 289 2.88 -33.13 4.92
N ASN A 290 3.93 -33.28 4.10
CA ASN A 290 5.33 -33.12 4.55
C ASN A 290 5.99 -31.80 4.13
N ILE A 291 5.24 -30.69 4.15
CA ILE A 291 5.70 -29.36 3.72
C ILE A 291 6.53 -28.66 4.82
N ASN A 292 7.61 -29.27 5.28
CA ASN A 292 8.56 -28.64 6.23
C ASN A 292 10.04 -29.06 6.09
N SER A 293 10.39 -29.94 5.15
CA SER A 293 11.77 -30.47 5.01
C SER A 293 12.50 -30.05 3.73
N PHE A 294 12.63 -28.74 3.49
CA PHE A 294 13.77 -28.24 2.70
C PHE A 294 14.73 -27.49 3.64
N GLU A 295 15.77 -28.20 4.07
CA GLU A 295 16.88 -27.58 4.80
C GLU A 295 17.54 -26.53 3.89
N VAL A 296 17.74 -25.32 4.43
CA VAL A 296 18.56 -24.29 3.75
C VAL A 296 19.97 -24.88 3.60
N TYR A 297 20.35 -25.20 2.36
CA TYR A 297 21.56 -25.96 2.04
C TYR A 297 22.86 -25.21 2.43
N CYS A 298 23.23 -25.36 3.69
CA CYS A 298 24.48 -24.91 4.29
C CYS A 298 25.46 -26.08 4.24
N GLY A 299 26.39 -26.05 3.27
CA GLY A 299 27.24 -27.18 2.93
C GLY A 299 28.05 -27.80 4.10
N LYS A 300 28.21 -29.13 4.00
CA LYS A 300 28.87 -30.08 4.93
C LYS A 300 28.20 -30.28 6.29
N LYS A 301 27.66 -31.50 6.44
CA LYS A 301 27.13 -32.10 7.67
C LYS A 301 28.01 -31.83 8.90
N GLN A 302 27.56 -30.92 9.76
CA GLN A 302 27.85 -30.96 11.20
C GLN A 302 26.52 -30.98 11.94
N GLN A 303 26.36 -31.93 12.86
CA GLN A 303 25.14 -32.13 13.64
C GLN A 303 24.91 -30.94 14.59
N HIS A 304 24.19 -29.91 14.16
CA HIS A 304 23.69 -28.87 15.06
C HIS A 304 22.45 -28.16 14.46
N LYS A 305 21.40 -28.04 15.29
CA LYS A 305 20.11 -27.35 15.02
C LYS A 305 20.14 -26.32 13.88
N THR A 306 19.33 -26.57 12.84
CA THR A 306 19.07 -25.68 11.72
C THR A 306 18.80 -24.24 12.17
N ASP A 307 19.73 -23.33 11.85
CA ASP A 307 19.66 -21.95 12.33
C ASP A 307 18.73 -21.09 11.45
N MET A 308 17.41 -21.26 11.65
CA MET A 308 16.33 -20.48 11.01
C MET A 308 16.38 -18.96 11.29
N LYS A 309 17.44 -18.47 11.96
CA LYS A 309 17.66 -17.07 12.35
C LYS A 309 18.33 -16.23 11.25
N SER A 310 18.63 -16.82 10.11
CA SER A 310 19.31 -16.14 9.00
C SER A 310 18.44 -15.05 8.36
N GLY A 311 19.07 -13.97 7.89
CA GLY A 311 18.41 -12.93 7.08
C GLY A 311 17.63 -13.50 5.88
N PRO A 312 18.22 -14.40 5.05
CA PRO A 312 17.51 -15.07 3.95
C PRO A 312 16.16 -15.66 4.33
N ALA A 313 16.09 -16.41 5.44
CA ALA A 313 14.87 -17.10 5.87
C ALA A 313 13.74 -16.14 6.31
N GLU A 314 14.05 -14.88 6.61
CA GLU A 314 13.04 -13.84 6.85
C GLU A 314 12.42 -13.32 5.55
N VAL A 315 13.19 -13.23 4.46
CA VAL A 315 12.67 -12.82 3.13
C VAL A 315 11.59 -13.81 2.69
N VAL A 316 11.94 -15.10 2.64
CA VAL A 316 11.05 -16.20 2.26
C VAL A 316 9.76 -16.18 3.08
N ARG A 317 9.88 -16.13 4.43
CA ARG A 317 8.72 -16.11 5.32
C ARG A 317 7.84 -14.86 5.18
N ASN A 318 8.38 -13.71 4.76
CA ASN A 318 7.54 -12.54 4.49
C ASN A 318 6.85 -12.63 3.13
N LEU A 319 7.48 -13.23 2.12
CA LEU A 319 6.87 -13.41 0.80
C LEU A 319 5.75 -14.47 0.85
N LEU A 320 6.00 -15.67 1.39
CA LEU A 320 5.00 -16.73 1.54
C LEU A 320 3.73 -16.28 2.28
N GLU A 321 3.89 -15.45 3.30
CA GLU A 321 2.80 -14.96 4.14
C GLU A 321 2.06 -13.74 3.52
N VAL A 322 2.60 -13.14 2.44
CA VAL A 322 1.92 -12.09 1.65
C VAL A 322 1.28 -12.64 0.38
N PHE A 323 1.91 -13.63 -0.26
CA PHE A 323 1.54 -14.13 -1.59
C PHE A 323 1.07 -15.59 -1.61
N GLY A 324 1.23 -16.34 -0.52
CA GLY A 324 0.99 -17.78 -0.46
C GLY A 324 2.15 -18.61 -1.05
N PRO A 325 2.07 -19.95 -0.98
CA PRO A 325 2.98 -20.85 -1.72
C PRO A 325 2.74 -20.73 -3.24
N GLU A 326 1.48 -20.57 -3.65
CA GLU A 326 1.03 -20.50 -5.04
C GLU A 326 1.35 -19.18 -5.77
N ALA A 327 2.25 -18.35 -5.24
CA ALA A 327 2.55 -17.01 -5.75
C ALA A 327 2.91 -17.00 -7.26
N ARG A 328 3.53 -18.06 -7.75
CA ARG A 328 3.89 -18.27 -9.17
C ARG A 328 2.68 -18.32 -10.11
N LYS A 329 1.51 -18.81 -9.67
CA LYS A 329 0.26 -18.82 -10.46
C LYS A 329 -0.28 -17.41 -10.76
N ASP A 330 0.14 -16.42 -9.99
CA ASP A 330 -0.22 -15.01 -10.15
C ASP A 330 0.73 -14.21 -11.07
N GLY A 331 1.76 -14.88 -11.62
CA GLY A 331 2.81 -14.32 -12.47
C GLY A 331 4.08 -13.94 -11.68
N MET A 332 5.22 -13.90 -12.37
CA MET A 332 6.52 -13.65 -11.74
C MET A 332 6.59 -12.24 -11.13
N ARG A 333 7.35 -12.08 -10.06
CA ARG A 333 7.62 -10.79 -9.40
C ARG A 333 9.12 -10.57 -9.21
N LEU A 334 9.55 -9.33 -9.12
CA LEU A 334 10.92 -8.94 -8.80
C LEU A 334 11.00 -8.50 -7.33
N ILE A 335 11.86 -9.13 -6.53
CA ILE A 335 12.22 -8.72 -5.18
C ILE A 335 13.65 -8.16 -5.14
N VAL A 336 13.80 -6.99 -4.53
CA VAL A 336 15.07 -6.27 -4.40
C VAL A 336 15.51 -6.22 -2.95
N ILE A 337 16.72 -6.71 -2.68
CA ILE A 337 17.25 -6.93 -1.33
C ILE A 337 18.72 -6.49 -1.17
N ASP A 338 19.09 -6.09 0.04
CA ASP A 338 20.48 -5.79 0.40
C ASP A 338 21.33 -7.06 0.63
N ARG A 339 22.66 -6.92 0.54
CA ARG A 339 23.67 -7.97 0.73
C ARG A 339 23.62 -8.72 2.07
N PHE A 340 23.00 -8.13 3.08
CA PHE A 340 22.72 -8.84 4.33
C PHE A 340 21.80 -10.06 4.11
N TYR A 341 20.91 -9.99 3.12
CA TYR A 341 19.89 -11.00 2.83
C TYR A 341 20.28 -11.96 1.71
N THR A 342 20.98 -11.49 0.66
CA THR A 342 21.34 -12.32 -0.52
C THR A 342 22.18 -13.55 -0.19
N SER A 343 21.86 -14.66 -0.83
CA SER A 343 22.70 -15.85 -1.00
C SER A 343 22.24 -16.65 -2.24
N VAL A 344 23.13 -17.48 -2.81
CA VAL A 344 22.81 -18.31 -3.99
C VAL A 344 21.60 -19.21 -3.76
N ALA A 345 21.56 -19.90 -2.61
CA ALA A 345 20.44 -20.76 -2.24
C ALA A 345 19.11 -19.97 -2.10
N LEU A 346 19.16 -18.72 -1.61
CA LEU A 346 17.97 -17.88 -1.53
C LEU A 346 17.46 -17.52 -2.93
N GLU A 347 18.34 -17.16 -3.87
CA GLU A 347 17.95 -16.78 -5.22
C GLU A 347 17.28 -17.92 -5.98
N ILE A 348 17.78 -19.16 -5.84
CA ILE A 348 17.17 -20.38 -6.39
C ILE A 348 15.79 -20.62 -5.75
N GLN A 349 15.71 -20.57 -4.42
CA GLN A 349 14.44 -20.76 -3.69
C GLN A 349 13.39 -19.70 -4.08
N LEU A 350 13.80 -18.44 -4.22
CA LEU A 350 12.92 -17.36 -4.67
C LEU A 350 12.41 -17.60 -6.09
N LEU A 351 13.27 -18.04 -7.02
CA LEU A 351 12.87 -18.33 -8.40
C LEU A 351 11.78 -19.41 -8.46
N LEU A 352 11.93 -20.49 -7.70
CA LEU A 352 10.94 -21.56 -7.60
C LEU A 352 9.59 -21.06 -7.03
N MET A 353 9.65 -20.19 -6.02
CA MET A 353 8.48 -19.50 -5.45
C MET A 353 7.83 -18.47 -6.39
N GLY A 354 8.37 -18.22 -7.59
CA GLY A 354 7.86 -17.23 -8.54
C GLY A 354 8.46 -15.82 -8.41
N PHE A 355 9.63 -15.68 -7.79
CA PHE A 355 10.31 -14.40 -7.54
C PHE A 355 11.70 -14.33 -8.19
N TYR A 356 11.84 -13.43 -9.14
CA TYR A 356 13.12 -12.89 -9.58
C TYR A 356 13.77 -12.06 -8.46
N CYS A 357 15.09 -12.18 -8.30
CA CYS A 357 15.83 -11.55 -7.22
C CYS A 357 16.97 -10.70 -7.76
N VAL A 358 17.04 -9.44 -7.33
CA VAL A 358 18.13 -8.51 -7.62
C VAL A 358 18.68 -7.95 -6.32
N GLY A 359 19.99 -8.07 -6.12
CA GLY A 359 20.67 -7.56 -4.94
C GLY A 359 22.16 -7.41 -5.15
N THR A 360 22.83 -6.81 -4.17
CA THR A 360 24.29 -6.92 -4.03
C THR A 360 24.60 -8.11 -3.13
N ILE A 361 25.70 -8.84 -3.33
CA ILE A 361 26.05 -10.02 -2.52
C ILE A 361 27.42 -9.87 -1.85
N MET A 362 27.57 -10.42 -0.65
CA MET A 362 28.87 -10.48 0.03
C MET A 362 29.74 -11.59 -0.57
N THR A 363 30.97 -11.24 -0.98
CA THR A 363 31.88 -12.14 -1.72
C THR A 363 32.33 -13.40 -0.94
N ASN A 364 32.07 -13.46 0.37
CA ASN A 364 32.36 -14.60 1.24
C ASN A 364 31.14 -15.53 1.45
N ARG A 365 30.03 -15.35 0.72
CA ARG A 365 28.88 -16.25 0.76
C ARG A 365 29.20 -17.60 0.11
N LEU A 366 28.64 -18.67 0.66
CA LEU A 366 28.64 -20.00 0.03
C LEU A 366 27.96 -19.91 -1.35
N GLY A 367 28.54 -20.58 -2.36
CA GLY A 367 28.08 -20.54 -3.75
C GLY A 367 28.56 -19.33 -4.56
N TYR A 368 29.07 -18.26 -3.92
CA TYR A 368 29.67 -17.16 -4.66
C TYR A 368 30.98 -17.61 -5.31
N CYS A 369 31.12 -17.40 -6.61
CA CYS A 369 32.31 -17.81 -7.35
C CYS A 369 33.51 -16.93 -7.04
N LYS A 370 34.66 -17.59 -6.90
CA LYS A 370 35.89 -16.97 -6.42
C LYS A 370 36.65 -16.20 -7.51
N ASP A 371 36.41 -16.52 -8.78
CA ASP A 371 37.17 -16.00 -9.93
C ASP A 371 36.84 -14.52 -10.25
N VAL A 372 35.68 -14.04 -9.78
CA VAL A 372 35.23 -12.65 -9.92
C VAL A 372 35.49 -11.81 -8.65
N ILE A 373 36.10 -12.40 -7.60
CA ILE A 373 36.52 -11.65 -6.41
C ILE A 373 37.72 -10.76 -6.75
N GLU A 374 37.47 -9.46 -6.91
CA GLU A 374 38.53 -8.47 -7.04
C GLU A 374 39.27 -8.28 -5.71
N LYS A 375 40.60 -8.39 -5.74
CA LYS A 375 41.45 -8.34 -4.52
C LYS A 375 41.63 -6.91 -3.99
N LYS A 376 41.39 -5.90 -4.84
CA LYS A 376 41.55 -4.48 -4.49
C LYS A 376 40.22 -3.87 -4.03
N LYS A 377 40.21 -3.22 -2.86
CA LYS A 377 39.01 -2.57 -2.28
C LYS A 377 38.56 -1.30 -3.03
N THR A 378 39.45 -0.67 -3.78
CA THR A 378 39.20 0.57 -4.52
C THR A 378 39.48 0.36 -6.01
N ARG A 379 38.73 1.04 -6.89
CA ARG A 379 38.96 1.02 -8.34
C ARG A 379 40.39 1.52 -8.62
N PRO A 380 41.27 0.72 -9.24
CA PRO A 380 42.57 1.17 -9.73
C PRO A 380 42.41 2.31 -10.74
N ALA A 381 43.32 3.30 -10.71
CA ALA A 381 43.25 4.46 -11.60
C ALA A 381 43.28 4.09 -13.10
N ASN A 382 43.93 2.98 -13.45
CA ASN A 382 44.07 2.46 -14.82
C ASN A 382 42.83 1.70 -15.34
N ILE A 383 41.81 1.44 -14.53
CA ILE A 383 40.56 0.83 -14.98
C ILE A 383 39.56 1.94 -15.26
N SER A 384 39.05 2.05 -16.49
CA SER A 384 38.08 3.09 -16.86
C SER A 384 36.81 3.02 -16.01
N ARG A 385 36.22 4.18 -15.73
CA ARG A 385 35.02 4.26 -14.90
C ARG A 385 33.85 3.73 -15.72
N GLY A 386 33.15 2.71 -15.20
CA GLY A 386 32.12 1.98 -15.96
C GLY A 386 32.58 0.62 -16.48
N SER A 387 33.84 0.23 -16.27
CA SER A 387 34.23 -1.18 -16.38
C SER A 387 33.69 -1.97 -15.19
N PHE A 388 33.01 -3.08 -15.46
CA PHE A 388 32.54 -4.03 -14.45
C PHE A 388 33.09 -5.42 -14.75
N LYS A 389 33.51 -6.13 -13.70
CA LYS A 389 33.57 -7.60 -13.74
C LYS A 389 32.21 -8.11 -13.31
N LEU A 390 31.61 -8.90 -14.19
CA LEU A 390 30.28 -9.49 -14.08
C LEU A 390 30.38 -10.92 -14.57
N ALA A 391 29.25 -11.61 -14.45
CA ALA A 391 28.73 -12.64 -15.31
C ALA A 391 27.38 -13.05 -14.68
N ARG A 392 26.95 -14.31 -14.83
CA ARG A 392 25.53 -14.69 -14.72
C ARG A 392 25.39 -16.16 -14.35
N TRP A 393 24.90 -16.45 -13.15
CA TRP A 393 24.48 -17.80 -12.78
C TRP A 393 23.25 -18.24 -13.61
N CYS A 394 23.50 -18.73 -14.82
CA CYS A 394 22.67 -19.76 -15.43
C CYS A 394 23.01 -21.12 -14.78
N LEU A 395 22.21 -22.15 -15.06
CA LEU A 395 22.69 -23.53 -15.00
C LEU A 395 23.73 -23.74 -16.14
N GLY A 396 24.91 -23.14 -15.95
CA GLY A 396 26.00 -23.06 -16.94
C GLY A 396 26.61 -21.66 -17.11
N GLY A 397 27.74 -21.39 -16.44
CA GLY A 397 28.77 -20.45 -16.94
C GLY A 397 28.86 -19.03 -16.35
N THR A 398 29.73 -18.88 -15.34
CA THR A 398 30.31 -17.63 -14.78
C THR A 398 29.38 -16.67 -13.99
N PRO A 399 29.88 -15.76 -13.12
CA PRO A 399 29.08 -15.01 -12.09
C PRO A 399 29.34 -13.48 -12.03
N ALA A 400 28.43 -12.55 -11.74
CA ALA A 400 27.46 -12.39 -10.67
C ALA A 400 26.10 -13.10 -10.84
N GLN A 401 25.07 -12.56 -10.16
CA GLN A 401 23.90 -13.30 -9.75
C GLN A 401 22.65 -12.42 -9.73
N TYR A 402 21.73 -12.77 -10.61
CA TYR A 402 20.42 -12.18 -10.80
C TYR A 402 19.53 -13.29 -11.38
N THR A 403 18.44 -13.63 -10.71
CA THR A 403 17.41 -14.47 -11.33
C THR A 403 16.52 -13.54 -12.13
N GLY A 404 16.67 -13.54 -13.47
CA GLY A 404 16.11 -12.51 -14.36
C GLY A 404 16.92 -11.19 -14.33
N GLY A 405 16.94 -10.47 -15.45
CA GLY A 405 17.67 -9.20 -15.58
C GLY A 405 18.63 -9.15 -16.79
N SER A 406 18.69 -7.98 -17.44
CA SER A 406 19.51 -7.80 -18.65
C SER A 406 20.92 -7.31 -18.33
N LEU A 407 21.91 -7.87 -19.04
CA LEU A 407 23.29 -7.40 -19.05
C LEU A 407 23.57 -6.37 -20.17
N ALA A 408 22.54 -5.93 -20.90
CA ALA A 408 22.68 -4.82 -21.83
C ALA A 408 23.27 -3.59 -21.12
N LEU A 409 24.16 -2.87 -21.82
CA LEU A 409 24.74 -1.63 -21.31
C LEU A 409 23.70 -0.52 -21.35
N ASP A 410 23.44 0.06 -20.19
CA ASP A 410 22.69 1.29 -19.98
C ASP A 410 23.60 2.35 -19.31
N ARG A 411 23.05 3.43 -18.77
CA ARG A 411 23.82 4.51 -18.12
C ARG A 411 23.32 4.86 -16.72
N VAL A 412 24.24 5.02 -15.78
CA VAL A 412 23.93 5.58 -14.44
C VAL A 412 24.77 6.82 -14.18
N VAL A 413 24.11 7.89 -13.74
CA VAL A 413 24.77 9.10 -13.25
C VAL A 413 25.44 8.82 -11.91
N ARG A 414 26.76 9.04 -11.83
CA ARG A 414 27.53 8.96 -10.58
C ARG A 414 28.08 10.34 -10.21
N GLN A 415 28.05 10.65 -8.93
CA GLN A 415 28.69 11.86 -8.41
C GLN A 415 30.20 11.63 -8.24
N ASP A 416 30.99 12.59 -8.67
CA ASP A 416 32.44 12.65 -8.49
C ASP A 416 32.84 14.01 -7.91
N GLY A 417 33.04 14.06 -6.60
CA GLY A 417 33.18 15.33 -5.89
C GLY A 417 31.94 16.21 -6.09
N THR A 418 32.10 17.31 -6.83
CA THR A 418 31.03 18.26 -7.17
C THR A 418 30.39 18.04 -8.55
N THR A 419 30.97 17.18 -9.41
CA THR A 419 30.44 16.95 -10.76
C THR A 419 29.61 15.66 -10.84
N HIS A 420 28.64 15.65 -11.74
CA HIS A 420 27.86 14.45 -12.07
C HIS A 420 28.36 13.92 -13.42
N THR A 421 28.77 12.65 -13.46
CA THR A 421 29.24 11.99 -14.69
C THR A 421 28.32 10.83 -15.03
N GLU A 422 27.84 10.77 -16.27
CA GLU A 422 27.24 9.54 -16.79
C GLU A 422 28.31 8.46 -16.95
N VAL A 423 28.03 7.27 -16.46
CA VAL A 423 28.93 6.12 -16.52
C VAL A 423 28.14 4.96 -17.11
N PRO A 424 28.61 4.29 -18.19
CA PRO A 424 27.93 3.12 -18.71
C PRO A 424 27.93 2.02 -17.64
N CYS A 425 26.83 1.28 -17.51
CA CYS A 425 26.73 0.13 -16.61
C CYS A 425 25.67 -0.88 -17.09
N PRO A 426 25.77 -2.16 -16.73
CA PRO A 426 24.71 -3.13 -16.98
C PRO A 426 23.37 -2.66 -16.41
N ARG A 427 22.32 -2.81 -17.19
CA ARG A 427 20.95 -2.41 -16.82
C ARG A 427 20.49 -2.99 -15.48
N VAL A 428 20.88 -4.21 -15.14
CA VAL A 428 20.55 -4.81 -13.84
C VAL A 428 21.13 -4.07 -12.61
N ILE A 429 22.20 -3.26 -12.79
CA ILE A 429 22.70 -2.34 -11.75
C ILE A 429 21.81 -1.09 -11.66
N GLU A 430 21.26 -0.62 -12.78
CA GLU A 430 20.27 0.45 -12.80
C GLU A 430 18.95 -0.02 -12.17
N ASP A 431 18.46 -1.22 -12.50
CA ASP A 431 17.28 -1.85 -11.87
C ASP A 431 17.47 -1.89 -10.34
N TYR A 432 18.62 -2.37 -9.86
CA TYR A 432 18.93 -2.38 -8.42
C TYR A 432 18.85 -0.96 -7.81
N HIS A 433 19.54 0.04 -8.37
CA HIS A 433 19.51 1.40 -7.84
C HIS A 433 18.12 2.05 -7.91
N THR A 434 17.35 1.76 -8.97
CA THR A 434 15.99 2.28 -9.18
C THR A 434 15.01 1.71 -8.15
N PHE A 435 15.15 0.43 -7.82
CA PHE A 435 14.15 -0.28 -7.02
C PHE A 435 14.52 -0.47 -5.54
N MET A 436 15.81 -0.46 -5.16
CA MET A 436 16.23 -0.68 -3.77
C MET A 436 15.65 0.33 -2.77
N GLY A 437 15.33 1.55 -3.22
CA GLY A 437 14.95 2.68 -2.36
C GLY A 437 13.59 2.60 -1.69
N GLY A 438 12.71 1.62 -2.00
CA GLY A 438 11.31 1.62 -1.56
C GLY A 438 11.13 1.67 -0.03
N VAL A 439 11.94 0.93 0.74
CA VAL A 439 11.91 0.96 2.22
C VAL A 439 12.52 2.26 2.76
N ASP A 440 13.63 2.72 2.19
CA ASP A 440 14.29 3.97 2.61
C ASP A 440 13.41 5.20 2.35
N VAL A 441 12.70 5.26 1.21
CA VAL A 441 11.76 6.34 0.89
C VAL A 441 10.58 6.34 1.87
N HIS A 442 10.09 5.16 2.27
CA HIS A 442 9.07 5.06 3.32
C HIS A 442 9.60 5.57 4.66
N ASP A 443 10.80 5.15 5.08
CA ASP A 443 11.39 5.60 6.34
C ASP A 443 11.76 7.09 6.33
N GLN A 444 12.13 7.65 5.17
CA GLN A 444 12.33 9.09 4.97
C GLN A 444 11.02 9.86 5.13
N LEU A 445 9.94 9.47 4.44
CA LEU A 445 8.61 10.10 4.60
C LEU A 445 8.17 10.08 6.07
N ARG A 446 8.41 8.96 6.76
CA ARG A 446 8.14 8.78 8.19
C ARG A 446 9.03 9.64 9.10
N LEU A 447 10.33 9.74 8.82
CA LEU A 447 11.34 10.45 9.63
C LEU A 447 11.52 11.94 9.25
N GLN A 448 10.72 12.47 8.33
CA GLN A 448 10.60 13.91 8.07
C GLN A 448 10.15 14.70 9.31
N ARG A 449 10.03 16.02 9.17
CA ARG A 449 9.68 16.97 10.24
C ARG A 449 8.44 16.55 11.06
N TYR A 450 7.52 15.78 10.46
CA TYR A 450 6.18 15.51 10.99
C TYR A 450 6.00 14.24 11.85
N SER A 451 7.06 13.47 12.15
CA SER A 451 6.97 12.25 12.99
C SER A 451 6.45 12.53 14.40
N LEU A 452 5.37 11.83 14.79
CA LEU A 452 4.74 11.88 16.12
C LEU A 452 5.71 11.53 17.24
N ARG A 453 6.66 10.63 16.98
CA ARG A 453 7.73 10.27 17.93
C ARG A 453 8.58 11.48 18.35
N ARG A 454 8.66 12.54 17.53
CA ARG A 454 9.35 13.79 17.87
C ARG A 454 8.48 14.74 18.72
N ALA A 455 7.16 14.65 18.64
CA ALA A 455 6.24 15.48 19.43
C ALA A 455 6.32 15.19 20.93
N LEU A 456 6.34 13.90 21.33
CA LEU A 456 6.25 13.49 22.73
C LEU A 456 7.17 12.30 23.07
N ARG A 457 7.96 12.44 24.14
CA ARG A 457 8.79 11.36 24.70
C ARG A 457 8.10 10.72 25.91
N PHE A 458 7.83 9.42 25.84
CA PHE A 458 7.33 8.66 26.99
C PHE A 458 8.45 7.93 27.74
N ARG A 459 8.32 7.85 29.08
CA ARG A 459 9.17 6.96 29.92
C ARG A 459 8.95 5.48 29.60
N LYS A 460 7.72 5.12 29.19
CA LYS A 460 7.33 3.74 28.85
C LYS A 460 7.52 3.50 27.35
N TYR A 461 8.42 2.57 27.00
CA TYR A 461 8.85 2.34 25.62
C TYR A 461 7.69 2.08 24.64
N TYR A 462 6.70 1.28 25.04
CA TYR A 462 5.64 0.79 24.14
C TYR A 462 4.76 1.92 23.59
N LYS A 463 4.59 3.02 24.33
CA LYS A 463 3.86 4.20 23.85
C LYS A 463 4.61 4.89 22.71
N SER A 464 5.94 5.02 22.83
CA SER A 464 6.80 5.56 21.77
C SER A 464 6.87 4.65 20.54
N LEU A 465 6.73 3.33 20.72
CA LEU A 465 6.61 2.39 19.58
C LEU A 465 5.27 2.59 18.85
N VAL A 466 4.14 2.71 19.56
CA VAL A 466 2.85 2.96 18.89
C VAL A 466 2.81 4.31 18.18
N LEU A 467 3.44 5.38 18.71
CA LEU A 467 3.56 6.63 17.94
C LEU A 467 4.26 6.42 16.58
N VAL A 468 5.26 5.52 16.50
CA VAL A 468 5.88 5.18 15.22
C VAL A 468 4.95 4.33 14.34
N LEU A 469 4.20 3.39 14.92
CA LEU A 469 3.22 2.62 14.14
C LEU A 469 2.10 3.50 13.56
N ILE A 470 1.69 4.56 14.28
CA ILE A 470 0.79 5.59 13.76
C ILE A 470 1.47 6.40 12.65
N ASP A 471 2.77 6.73 12.77
CA ASP A 471 3.52 7.37 11.66
C ASP A 471 3.49 6.49 10.39
N LEU A 472 3.68 5.15 10.49
CA LEU A 472 3.55 4.24 9.31
C LEU A 472 2.14 4.28 8.71
N ALA A 473 1.09 4.24 9.54
CA ALA A 473 -0.30 4.28 9.08
C ALA A 473 -0.62 5.59 8.32
N ILE A 474 -0.15 6.73 8.84
CA ILE A 474 -0.29 8.03 8.20
C ILE A 474 0.45 8.09 6.85
N VAL A 475 1.67 7.54 6.77
CA VAL A 475 2.45 7.49 5.52
C VAL A 475 1.79 6.59 4.48
N ASN A 476 1.30 5.40 4.85
CA ASN A 476 0.55 4.53 3.94
C ASN A 476 -0.74 5.21 3.42
N GLY A 477 -1.48 5.91 4.29
CA GLY A 477 -2.63 6.74 3.87
C GLY A 477 -2.23 7.85 2.89
N TYR A 478 -1.14 8.58 3.15
CA TYR A 478 -0.62 9.62 2.24
C TYR A 478 -0.18 9.05 0.87
N ILE A 479 0.35 7.82 0.84
CA ILE A 479 0.70 7.15 -0.42
C ILE A 479 -0.55 6.77 -1.22
N ILE A 480 -1.61 6.28 -0.57
CA ILE A 480 -2.91 6.04 -1.24
C ILE A 480 -3.50 7.36 -1.76
N HIS A 481 -3.48 8.43 -0.95
CA HIS A 481 -3.93 9.76 -1.38
C HIS A 481 -3.19 10.25 -2.64
N LYS A 482 -1.86 10.08 -2.70
CA LYS A 482 -1.08 10.38 -3.92
C LYS A 482 -1.50 9.53 -5.12
N ALA A 483 -1.78 8.24 -4.92
CA ALA A 483 -2.19 7.32 -5.97
C ALA A 483 -3.61 7.62 -6.49
N TYR A 484 -4.56 7.97 -5.61
CA TYR A 484 -5.89 8.44 -6.00
C TYR A 484 -5.80 9.66 -6.93
N HIS A 485 -5.05 10.68 -6.54
CA HIS A 485 -4.84 11.87 -7.38
C HIS A 485 -4.13 11.58 -8.70
N LYS A 486 -3.18 10.62 -8.72
CA LYS A 486 -2.54 10.15 -9.97
C LYS A 486 -3.57 9.52 -10.92
N ASN A 487 -4.50 8.71 -10.41
CA ASN A 487 -5.55 8.08 -11.20
C ASN A 487 -6.61 9.08 -11.69
N MET A 488 -6.88 10.14 -10.91
CA MET A 488 -7.82 11.22 -11.24
C MET A 488 -7.15 12.40 -11.99
N GLU A 489 -5.93 12.22 -12.51
CA GLU A 489 -5.13 13.25 -13.22
C GLU A 489 -5.09 14.63 -12.51
N SER A 490 -5.12 14.63 -11.18
CA SER A 490 -5.25 15.83 -10.35
C SER A 490 -4.06 16.02 -9.42
N ARG A 491 -3.90 17.23 -8.88
CA ARG A 491 -2.73 17.59 -8.07
C ARG A 491 -2.90 17.12 -6.61
N PRO A 492 -2.07 16.19 -6.10
CA PRO A 492 -2.16 15.75 -4.71
C PRO A 492 -1.76 16.84 -3.72
N LEU A 493 -2.27 16.73 -2.49
CA LEU A 493 -1.76 17.52 -1.38
C LEU A 493 -0.27 17.22 -1.14
N THR A 494 0.49 18.24 -0.75
CA THR A 494 1.85 18.02 -0.23
C THR A 494 1.77 17.36 1.16
N HIS A 495 2.81 16.63 1.56
CA HIS A 495 2.81 15.92 2.85
C HIS A 495 2.45 16.82 4.05
N VAL A 496 2.93 18.07 4.06
CA VAL A 496 2.55 19.06 5.10
C VAL A 496 1.07 19.46 5.01
N LYS A 497 0.51 19.65 3.81
CA LYS A 497 -0.92 19.97 3.64
C LYS A 497 -1.82 18.79 4.02
N TYR A 498 -1.40 17.56 3.73
CA TYR A 498 -2.06 16.34 4.17
C TYR A 498 -2.09 16.24 5.70
N MET A 499 -0.95 16.48 6.37
CA MET A 499 -0.86 16.54 7.84
C MET A 499 -1.67 17.70 8.45
N ILE A 500 -1.79 18.83 7.74
CA ILE A 500 -2.67 19.93 8.13
C ILE A 500 -4.15 19.50 8.07
N LYS A 501 -4.63 18.99 6.93
CA LYS A 501 -6.01 18.51 6.75
C LYS A 501 -6.35 17.41 7.79
N LEU A 502 -5.46 16.43 7.98
CA LEU A 502 -5.64 15.34 8.94
C LEU A 502 -5.80 15.83 10.38
N HIS A 503 -4.90 16.68 10.91
CA HIS A 503 -5.02 17.07 12.32
C HIS A 503 -6.23 17.95 12.60
N LEU A 504 -6.62 18.81 11.67
CA LEU A 504 -7.84 19.62 11.78
C LEU A 504 -9.08 18.74 11.88
N GLN A 505 -9.17 17.69 11.05
CA GLN A 505 -10.25 16.71 11.13
C GLN A 505 -10.20 15.92 12.46
N LEU A 506 -9.02 15.47 12.90
CA LEU A 506 -8.85 14.70 14.15
C LEU A 506 -9.20 15.50 15.42
N ILE A 507 -8.96 16.82 15.47
CA ILE A 507 -9.33 17.64 16.64
C ILE A 507 -10.83 17.96 16.71
N GLN A 508 -11.55 17.87 15.59
CA GLN A 508 -12.98 18.16 15.48
C GLN A 508 -13.88 16.95 15.82
N LEU A 509 -13.34 15.72 15.78
CA LEU A 509 -14.05 14.47 16.08
C LEU A 509 -14.87 14.51 17.38
N GLN A 510 -16.15 14.17 17.31
CA GLN A 510 -17.07 14.07 18.44
C GLN A 510 -17.24 12.62 18.94
N ALA A 511 -17.94 12.45 20.06
CA ALA A 511 -18.27 11.13 20.59
C ALA A 511 -19.21 10.34 19.64
N SER A 512 -20.13 11.04 18.99
CA SER A 512 -21.06 10.52 17.97
C SER A 512 -20.35 9.85 16.80
N ASP A 513 -19.13 10.29 16.47
CA ASP A 513 -18.44 9.86 15.27
C ASP A 513 -17.73 8.50 15.46
N MET A 514 -17.62 8.03 16.70
CA MET A 514 -16.80 6.86 17.07
C MET A 514 -17.60 5.56 17.17
N TYR A 515 -18.53 5.34 16.24
CA TYR A 515 -19.23 4.06 16.05
C TYR A 515 -18.57 3.23 14.93
N GLU A 516 -18.72 1.91 14.99
CA GLU A 516 -18.01 0.95 14.13
C GLU A 516 -18.30 1.15 12.62
N TRP A 517 -19.54 1.51 12.29
CA TRP A 517 -20.00 1.72 10.92
C TRP A 517 -19.73 3.14 10.37
N ASN A 518 -18.96 3.99 11.07
CA ASN A 518 -18.59 5.28 10.51
C ASN A 518 -17.51 5.13 9.43
N ALA A 519 -17.92 5.30 8.18
CA ALA A 519 -17.06 5.20 7.02
C ALA A 519 -16.08 6.39 6.84
N PHE A 520 -16.26 7.51 7.57
CA PHE A 520 -15.45 8.74 7.43
C PHE A 520 -15.31 9.24 5.98
N GLY A 521 -16.42 9.17 5.24
CA GLY A 521 -16.48 9.55 3.84
C GLY A 521 -16.06 8.45 2.86
N ALA A 522 -15.93 7.18 3.29
CA ALA A 522 -15.91 6.09 2.32
C ALA A 522 -17.27 6.04 1.59
N GLN A 523 -17.24 6.00 0.26
CA GLN A 523 -18.42 5.63 -0.52
C GLN A 523 -18.88 4.24 -0.07
N LEU A 524 -20.19 4.09 0.18
CA LEU A 524 -20.77 2.76 0.36
C LEU A 524 -20.55 1.95 -0.93
N PRO A 525 -20.45 0.62 -0.85
CA PRO A 525 -20.66 -0.19 -2.04
C PRO A 525 -22.02 0.19 -2.64
N GLU A 526 -22.09 0.49 -3.94
CA GLU A 526 -23.37 0.33 -4.61
C GLU A 526 -23.82 -1.11 -4.34
N PRO A 527 -25.07 -1.34 -3.90
CA PRO A 527 -25.53 -2.70 -3.67
C PRO A 527 -25.33 -3.49 -4.95
N GLU A 528 -24.62 -4.61 -4.87
CA GLU A 528 -24.56 -5.51 -6.02
C GLU A 528 -26.00 -5.80 -6.44
N PRO A 529 -26.32 -5.69 -7.75
CA PRO A 529 -27.69 -5.82 -8.21
C PRO A 529 -28.21 -7.15 -7.71
N THR A 530 -29.20 -7.10 -6.83
CA THR A 530 -29.71 -8.28 -6.13
C THR A 530 -30.22 -9.24 -7.20
N TYR A 531 -29.43 -10.27 -7.49
CA TYR A 531 -29.82 -11.31 -8.43
C TYR A 531 -30.90 -12.15 -7.74
N VAL A 532 -32.12 -11.63 -7.76
CA VAL A 532 -33.32 -12.43 -7.64
C VAL A 532 -33.31 -13.33 -8.87
N PRO A 533 -33.19 -14.66 -8.74
CA PRO A 533 -33.32 -15.54 -9.88
C PRO A 533 -34.75 -15.41 -10.38
N LEU A 534 -34.93 -14.67 -11.48
CA LEU A 534 -36.19 -14.72 -12.21
C LEU A 534 -36.38 -16.16 -12.68
N PRO A 535 -37.58 -16.75 -12.47
CA PRO A 535 -37.81 -18.14 -12.82
C PRO A 535 -37.55 -18.35 -14.31
N VAL A 536 -36.88 -19.47 -14.63
CA VAL A 536 -36.67 -19.91 -16.00
C VAL A 536 -38.01 -20.32 -16.60
N GLY A 537 -38.75 -19.34 -17.09
CA GLY A 537 -39.86 -19.51 -18.03
C GLY A 537 -39.33 -19.26 -19.43
N ALA A 538 -39.50 -20.24 -20.33
CA ALA A 538 -39.06 -20.12 -21.70
C ALA A 538 -39.80 -18.99 -22.43
N ASP A 539 -39.06 -18.22 -23.23
CA ASP A 539 -39.57 -17.80 -24.53
C ASP A 539 -38.43 -17.58 -25.53
N GLU A 540 -38.74 -17.70 -26.82
CA GLU A 540 -37.78 -18.10 -27.85
C GLU A 540 -37.09 -16.94 -28.59
N SER A 541 -36.00 -17.29 -29.30
CA SER A 541 -35.27 -16.48 -30.30
C SER A 541 -34.38 -15.32 -29.80
N SER A 542 -33.10 -15.37 -30.21
CA SER A 542 -32.15 -14.25 -30.11
C SER A 542 -31.27 -14.18 -31.36
N GLU A 543 -31.86 -13.88 -32.52
CA GLU A 543 -31.14 -13.61 -33.78
C GLU A 543 -30.20 -12.38 -33.72
N HIS A 544 -30.33 -11.55 -32.69
CA HIS A 544 -29.62 -10.28 -32.56
C HIS A 544 -28.35 -10.41 -31.71
N ALA A 545 -27.22 -10.69 -32.37
CA ALA A 545 -25.91 -10.79 -31.73
C ALA A 545 -25.07 -9.50 -31.90
N ALA A 546 -24.40 -9.08 -30.83
CA ALA A 546 -23.52 -7.91 -30.80
C ALA A 546 -22.16 -8.20 -31.44
N ARG A 547 -21.92 -7.69 -32.66
CA ARG A 547 -20.65 -7.87 -33.39
C ARG A 547 -19.78 -6.61 -33.33
N GLN A 548 -18.45 -6.77 -33.32
CA GLN A 548 -17.51 -5.65 -33.37
C GLN A 548 -17.00 -5.42 -34.81
N VAL A 549 -16.62 -4.17 -35.14
CA VAL A 549 -16.02 -3.80 -36.43
C VAL A 549 -14.54 -4.20 -36.48
N ASP A 550 -14.18 -4.99 -37.48
CA ASP A 550 -12.80 -5.43 -37.76
C ASP A 550 -12.05 -4.54 -38.77
N GLU A 551 -12.68 -3.48 -39.29
CA GLU A 551 -11.96 -2.42 -40.00
C GLU A 551 -11.08 -1.60 -39.02
N TRP A 552 -9.79 -1.47 -39.32
CA TRP A 552 -8.85 -0.57 -38.63
C TRP A 552 -8.46 0.61 -39.55
N TRP A 553 -7.99 1.72 -38.97
CA TRP A 553 -7.43 2.85 -39.72
C TRP A 553 -5.97 3.10 -39.33
N ASN A 554 -5.13 3.38 -40.33
CA ASN A 554 -3.68 3.57 -40.27
C ASN A 554 -2.93 2.42 -39.57
N ALA A 555 -2.65 1.36 -40.33
CA ALA A 555 -1.94 0.18 -39.85
C ALA A 555 -0.52 0.48 -39.33
N ASP A 556 0.15 1.48 -39.91
CA ASP A 556 1.62 1.61 -39.80
C ASP A 556 2.11 2.41 -38.59
N THR A 557 1.24 3.14 -37.88
CA THR A 557 1.68 4.07 -36.81
C THR A 557 0.81 4.15 -35.56
N GLN A 558 -0.49 3.85 -35.63
CA GLN A 558 -1.36 3.79 -34.44
C GLN A 558 -2.68 3.07 -34.75
N ALA A 559 -2.69 1.74 -34.60
CA ALA A 559 -3.87 0.93 -34.89
C ALA A 559 -5.08 1.36 -34.02
N LYS A 560 -6.09 1.96 -34.65
CA LYS A 560 -7.40 2.27 -34.02
C LYS A 560 -8.54 1.69 -34.86
N ARG A 561 -9.40 0.88 -34.22
CA ARG A 561 -10.61 0.31 -34.86
C ARG A 561 -11.55 1.43 -35.33
N ARG A 562 -12.11 1.26 -36.53
CA ARG A 562 -12.94 2.26 -37.20
C ARG A 562 -14.28 2.40 -36.48
N GLN A 563 -14.53 3.58 -35.92
CA GLN A 563 -15.76 3.86 -35.20
C GLN A 563 -16.86 4.41 -36.13
N ARG A 564 -18.12 4.11 -35.81
CA ARG A 564 -19.32 4.53 -36.56
C ARG A 564 -20.32 5.20 -35.62
N SER A 565 -21.22 6.05 -36.13
CA SER A 565 -22.21 6.77 -35.31
C SER A 565 -23.29 5.84 -34.76
N CYS A 566 -23.53 5.90 -33.44
CA CYS A 566 -24.57 5.12 -32.78
C CYS A 566 -25.97 5.65 -33.12
N LYS A 567 -26.89 4.78 -33.56
CA LYS A 567 -28.22 5.18 -34.04
C LYS A 567 -29.11 5.78 -32.94
N VAL A 568 -29.23 5.11 -31.80
CA VAL A 568 -29.97 5.64 -30.62
C VAL A 568 -29.40 6.99 -30.17
N CYS A 569 -28.07 7.15 -30.16
CA CYS A 569 -27.43 8.42 -29.83
C CYS A 569 -27.68 9.53 -30.86
N SER A 570 -27.87 9.20 -32.15
CA SER A 570 -28.17 10.16 -33.20
C SER A 570 -29.61 10.66 -33.16
N VAL A 571 -30.58 9.77 -32.93
CA VAL A 571 -32.01 10.13 -32.80
C VAL A 571 -32.21 11.00 -31.55
N LEU A 572 -31.79 10.50 -30.39
CA LEU A 572 -31.97 11.17 -29.10
C LEU A 572 -30.91 12.26 -28.80
N ARG A 573 -30.34 12.88 -29.83
CA ARG A 573 -29.31 13.94 -29.69
C ARG A 573 -29.96 15.27 -29.29
N THR A 574 -29.64 15.75 -28.10
CA THR A 574 -30.01 17.10 -27.60
C THR A 574 -28.83 18.06 -27.69
N GLU A 575 -29.04 19.34 -27.42
CA GLU A 575 -27.94 20.34 -27.35
C GLU A 575 -26.88 19.97 -26.31
N LYS A 576 -27.32 19.42 -25.16
CA LYS A 576 -26.45 18.97 -24.06
C LYS A 576 -25.78 17.61 -24.33
N HIS A 577 -26.35 16.76 -25.20
CA HIS A 577 -25.84 15.41 -25.46
C HIS A 577 -25.60 15.14 -26.95
N ARG A 578 -24.34 15.25 -27.37
CA ARG A 578 -23.88 14.93 -28.73
C ARG A 578 -23.99 13.43 -29.04
N ALA A 579 -24.15 13.11 -30.33
CA ALA A 579 -24.22 11.73 -30.79
C ALA A 579 -22.85 11.04 -30.66
N ALA A 580 -22.81 9.90 -29.98
CA ALA A 580 -21.59 9.13 -29.76
C ALA A 580 -21.27 8.17 -30.92
N THR A 581 -20.00 7.79 -31.02
CA THR A 581 -19.52 6.71 -31.88
C THR A 581 -19.37 5.39 -31.11
N THR A 582 -19.34 4.29 -31.85
CA THR A 582 -19.23 2.91 -31.35
C THR A 582 -18.47 2.05 -32.36
N THR A 583 -17.88 0.94 -31.90
CA THR A 583 -17.32 -0.13 -32.74
C THR A 583 -18.25 -1.35 -32.82
N TYR A 584 -19.41 -1.34 -32.16
CA TYR A 584 -20.34 -2.47 -32.13
C TYR A 584 -21.59 -2.25 -32.99
N TYR A 585 -22.11 -3.34 -33.57
CA TYR A 585 -23.30 -3.34 -34.41
C TYR A 585 -24.14 -4.62 -34.30
N CYS A 586 -25.42 -4.50 -34.65
CA CYS A 586 -26.31 -5.61 -34.98
C CYS A 586 -26.35 -5.77 -36.50
N SER A 587 -26.16 -7.00 -37.00
CA SER A 587 -26.29 -7.32 -38.44
C SER A 587 -27.73 -7.64 -38.87
N THR A 588 -28.50 -8.26 -37.99
CA THR A 588 -29.86 -8.78 -38.26
C THR A 588 -30.98 -7.75 -38.07
N CYS A 589 -30.65 -6.52 -37.65
CA CYS A 589 -31.63 -5.48 -37.33
C CYS A 589 -32.07 -4.63 -38.53
N SER A 590 -31.47 -4.80 -39.72
CA SER A 590 -31.89 -4.10 -40.95
C SER A 590 -31.24 -4.68 -42.21
N ASP A 591 -32.06 -5.04 -43.20
CA ASP A 591 -31.61 -5.51 -44.53
C ASP A 591 -30.84 -4.42 -45.30
N ALA A 592 -30.99 -3.16 -44.91
CA ALA A 592 -30.27 -2.04 -45.50
C ALA A 592 -28.83 -1.90 -44.98
N GLY A 593 -28.41 -2.69 -43.97
CA GLY A 593 -27.04 -2.71 -43.45
C GLY A 593 -26.92 -2.58 -41.93
N PRO A 594 -25.68 -2.71 -41.39
CA PRO A 594 -25.45 -2.88 -39.96
C PRO A 594 -25.89 -1.69 -39.10
N ILE A 595 -26.58 -1.99 -38.00
CA ILE A 595 -27.08 -1.01 -37.03
C ILE A 595 -26.08 -0.84 -35.89
N TYR A 596 -25.36 0.29 -35.90
CA TYR A 596 -24.33 0.61 -34.90
C TYR A 596 -24.93 1.12 -33.59
N LEU A 597 -24.57 0.49 -32.46
CA LEU A 597 -25.14 0.75 -31.12
C LEU A 597 -24.04 0.80 -30.04
N CYS A 598 -24.22 1.66 -29.03
CA CYS A 598 -23.30 1.74 -27.89
C CYS A 598 -23.62 0.71 -26.79
N MET A 599 -22.63 -0.09 -26.41
CA MET A 599 -22.71 -1.08 -25.32
C MET A 599 -22.50 -0.51 -23.91
N ARG A 600 -22.22 0.79 -23.78
CA ARG A 600 -22.18 1.46 -22.46
C ARG A 600 -23.54 2.08 -22.17
N ALA A 601 -24.00 1.98 -20.92
CA ALA A 601 -25.14 2.74 -20.44
C ALA A 601 -24.88 4.24 -20.66
N ARG A 602 -25.77 4.91 -21.39
CA ARG A 602 -25.61 6.33 -21.78
C ARG A 602 -26.87 7.16 -21.56
N ARG A 603 -27.98 6.53 -21.17
CA ARG A 603 -29.30 7.14 -21.01
C ARG A 603 -30.04 6.45 -19.87
N LYS A 604 -30.96 7.18 -19.24
CA LYS A 604 -31.94 6.60 -18.32
C LYS A 604 -33.29 6.51 -19.03
N VAL A 605 -33.97 5.38 -18.90
CA VAL A 605 -35.36 5.17 -19.32
C VAL A 605 -36.08 4.64 -18.10
N ARG A 606 -37.18 5.29 -17.68
CA ARG A 606 -37.89 4.99 -16.41
C ARG A 606 -36.90 4.89 -15.22
N GLU A 607 -36.02 5.88 -15.12
CA GLU A 607 -34.89 6.00 -14.17
C GLU A 607 -33.77 4.93 -14.24
N VAL A 608 -34.00 3.78 -14.87
CA VAL A 608 -33.01 2.72 -15.09
C VAL A 608 -31.99 3.13 -16.16
N ALA A 609 -30.70 2.94 -15.87
CA ALA A 609 -29.63 3.23 -16.82
C ALA A 609 -29.52 2.11 -17.88
N MET A 610 -29.81 2.44 -19.15
CA MET A 610 -29.82 1.47 -20.25
C MET A 610 -28.71 1.74 -21.27
N THR A 611 -28.19 0.67 -21.88
CA THR A 611 -27.30 0.78 -23.04
C THR A 611 -28.10 1.19 -24.28
N CYS A 612 -27.42 1.68 -25.32
CA CYS A 612 -28.08 1.92 -26.60
C CYS A 612 -28.43 0.61 -27.32
N TRP A 613 -27.84 -0.53 -26.91
CA TRP A 613 -28.26 -1.84 -27.38
C TRP A 613 -29.62 -2.23 -26.82
N ASP A 614 -29.79 -2.13 -25.50
CA ASP A 614 -31.07 -2.44 -24.83
C ASP A 614 -32.20 -1.53 -25.32
N ILE A 615 -31.94 -0.22 -25.45
CA ILE A 615 -32.94 0.73 -25.97
C ILE A 615 -33.36 0.35 -27.40
N TRP A 616 -32.45 -0.11 -28.25
CA TRP A 616 -32.80 -0.48 -29.64
C TRP A 616 -33.66 -1.75 -29.70
N HIS A 617 -33.29 -2.79 -28.94
CA HIS A 617 -33.94 -4.09 -29.04
C HIS A 617 -35.18 -4.21 -28.17
N LYS A 618 -35.10 -3.77 -26.91
CA LYS A 618 -36.17 -3.89 -25.90
C LYS A 618 -37.17 -2.74 -25.99
N GLU A 619 -36.71 -1.49 -25.91
CA GLU A 619 -37.62 -0.32 -25.88
C GLU A 619 -38.15 0.05 -27.28
N TRP A 620 -37.33 -0.06 -28.32
CA TRP A 620 -37.69 0.29 -29.70
C TRP A 620 -38.06 -0.92 -30.57
N SER A 621 -38.20 -2.11 -29.98
CA SER A 621 -38.60 -3.36 -30.66
C SER A 621 -37.81 -3.59 -31.96
N ASN A 622 -36.49 -3.69 -31.83
CA ASN A 622 -35.51 -3.83 -32.92
C ASN A 622 -35.50 -2.69 -33.96
N GLY A 623 -36.06 -1.53 -33.60
CA GLY A 623 -36.17 -0.34 -34.47
C GLY A 623 -37.57 -0.13 -35.07
N LYS A 624 -38.58 -0.92 -34.69
CA LYS A 624 -39.98 -0.74 -35.11
C LYS A 624 -40.70 0.39 -34.36
N MET A 625 -40.33 0.66 -33.10
CA MET A 625 -40.92 1.70 -32.24
C MET A 625 -39.95 2.84 -31.95
N ILE A 626 -39.48 3.52 -33.00
CA ILE A 626 -38.62 4.72 -32.87
C ILE A 626 -39.53 5.94 -32.59
N PRO A 627 -39.29 6.74 -31.52
CA PRO A 627 -40.07 7.94 -31.24
C PRO A 627 -40.02 8.96 -32.40
N VAL A 628 -41.19 9.29 -32.95
CA VAL A 628 -41.33 10.05 -34.21
C VAL A 628 -41.15 11.56 -34.02
N ASP A 629 -41.39 12.06 -32.80
CA ASP A 629 -41.49 13.49 -32.42
C ASP A 629 -40.27 14.37 -32.76
N ASN A 630 -39.12 13.76 -33.10
CA ASN A 630 -37.88 14.50 -33.39
C ASN A 630 -37.64 14.81 -34.88
N GLY A 631 -38.52 14.38 -35.80
CA GLY A 631 -38.43 14.71 -37.24
C GLY A 631 -37.16 14.22 -37.96
N ARG A 632 -36.43 13.25 -37.39
CA ARG A 632 -35.10 12.81 -37.85
C ARG A 632 -35.11 11.37 -38.34
N ALA A 633 -35.23 11.17 -39.65
CA ALA A 633 -35.17 9.84 -40.27
C ALA A 633 -33.82 9.13 -40.05
N ILE A 634 -33.84 7.84 -39.65
CA ILE A 634 -32.63 7.04 -39.50
C ILE A 634 -32.10 6.60 -40.87
N ARG A 635 -31.00 7.22 -41.32
CA ARG A 635 -30.29 6.79 -42.53
C ARG A 635 -29.40 5.58 -42.24
N VAL A 636 -29.79 4.38 -42.66
CA VAL A 636 -28.90 3.20 -42.71
C VAL A 636 -28.01 3.31 -43.95
N ARG A 637 -26.73 2.91 -43.85
CA ARG A 637 -25.79 2.96 -44.97
C ARG A 637 -25.80 1.61 -45.67
N ARG A 638 -26.31 1.57 -46.90
CA ARG A 638 -26.27 0.37 -47.77
C ARG A 638 -24.84 -0.14 -47.91
N MET A 639 -24.67 -1.46 -47.78
CA MET A 639 -23.42 -2.11 -48.21
C MET A 639 -23.21 -1.90 -49.71
N PRO A 640 -21.96 -1.73 -50.19
CA PRO A 640 -21.66 -1.88 -51.60
C PRO A 640 -22.04 -3.30 -52.07
N ARG A 641 -22.56 -3.43 -53.28
CA ARG A 641 -22.67 -4.76 -53.92
C ARG A 641 -21.25 -5.27 -54.22
N PRO A 642 -21.02 -6.60 -54.17
CA PRO A 642 -19.79 -7.18 -54.71
C PRO A 642 -19.67 -6.90 -56.22
N ASP A 643 -18.43 -6.96 -56.70
CA ASP A 643 -18.00 -7.09 -58.09
C ASP A 643 -18.19 -5.92 -59.07
N THR A 644 -17.10 -5.16 -59.22
CA THR A 644 -16.50 -4.98 -60.55
C THR A 644 -14.97 -4.88 -60.38
N PRO A 645 -14.14 -5.63 -61.12
CA PRO A 645 -12.68 -5.57 -60.95
C PRO A 645 -12.15 -4.18 -61.31
N ARG A 646 -11.38 -3.56 -60.40
CA ARG A 646 -10.62 -2.35 -60.72
C ARG A 646 -9.29 -2.73 -61.34
N THR A 647 -9.11 -2.38 -62.60
CA THR A 647 -7.81 -2.38 -63.28
C THR A 647 -6.81 -1.48 -62.54
N PRO A 648 -5.52 -1.85 -62.46
CA PRO A 648 -4.52 -1.07 -61.75
C PRO A 648 -4.11 0.17 -62.56
N THR A 649 -4.26 1.36 -61.99
CA THR A 649 -3.75 2.61 -62.56
C THR A 649 -2.37 2.97 -61.99
N THR A 650 -1.46 3.27 -62.91
CA THR A 650 -0.03 3.60 -62.78
C THR A 650 0.25 4.87 -61.93
N PRO A 651 1.46 5.07 -61.34
CA PRO A 651 1.74 6.20 -60.44
C PRO A 651 2.20 7.49 -61.14
N GLY A 652 1.94 8.63 -60.50
CA GLY A 652 2.25 10.02 -60.95
C GLY A 652 0.97 10.87 -61.01
N THR A 653 0.90 12.15 -60.63
CA THR A 653 1.90 13.20 -60.32
C THR A 653 1.20 14.24 -59.39
N PRO A 654 1.89 15.02 -58.53
CA PRO A 654 1.23 15.68 -57.38
C PRO A 654 0.57 17.04 -57.67
N ILE A 655 -0.52 17.37 -56.97
CA ILE A 655 -1.16 18.70 -57.02
C ILE A 655 -1.42 19.25 -55.60
N THR A 656 -0.52 20.19 -55.24
CA THR A 656 -0.64 21.38 -54.38
C THR A 656 -1.64 21.47 -53.21
N SER A 657 -1.09 21.91 -52.08
CA SER A 657 -1.81 22.47 -50.94
C SER A 657 -2.35 23.87 -51.23
N ALA A 658 -3.67 24.05 -51.16
CA ALA A 658 -4.31 25.37 -51.10
C ALA A 658 -4.89 25.60 -49.69
N SER A 659 -4.25 26.49 -48.93
CA SER A 659 -4.85 27.05 -47.73
C SER A 659 -5.80 28.18 -48.12
N ASN A 660 -6.94 28.33 -47.42
CA ASN A 660 -7.36 29.69 -47.05
C ASN A 660 -8.33 29.77 -45.87
N LYS A 661 -8.14 30.84 -45.10
CA LYS A 661 -8.99 31.25 -43.98
C LYS A 661 -10.19 32.04 -44.51
N ARG A 662 -11.33 31.94 -43.82
CA ARG A 662 -12.23 33.05 -43.44
C ARG A 662 -13.38 32.47 -42.62
N ARG A 663 -14.06 33.18 -41.72
CA ARG A 663 -13.85 34.35 -40.84
C ARG A 663 -15.23 34.51 -40.19
N ARG A 664 -15.34 34.63 -38.87
CA ARG A 664 -16.63 34.96 -38.23
C ARG A 664 -17.11 36.33 -38.73
N THR A 665 -18.40 36.45 -39.01
CA THR A 665 -19.13 37.71 -38.94
C THR A 665 -20.35 37.49 -38.04
N SER A 666 -20.56 38.44 -37.14
CA SER A 666 -21.72 38.55 -36.27
C SER A 666 -22.82 39.33 -36.95
N GLN A 667 -24.05 38.82 -36.86
CA GLN A 667 -25.28 39.58 -36.63
C GLN A 667 -26.21 38.67 -35.81
#